data_AF-A0AA89BUX8-F1
#
_entry.id   AF-A0AA89BUX8-F1
#
_cell.length_a   1.000
_cell.length_b   1.000
_cell.length_c   1.000
_cell.angle_alpha   90.00
_cell.angle_beta   90.00
_cell.angle_gamma   90.00
#
_symmetry.space_group_name_H-M   'P 1'
#
loop_
_entity.id
_entity.type
_entity.pdbx_description
1 polymer ?
#
loop_
_entity_poly.entity_id
_entity_poly.type
_entity_poly.pdbx_seq_one_letter_code
_entity_poly.pdbx_strand_id
1 'polypeptide(L)'
;MEYNFLGKSGLRVSNICLGTMTFGKAETGPIVFTAPSQLQVEDAHKILDRYIELGGNFVDTANIYSYGQSEDIIGKWFAKTGKRDEVVLATKARAPMGKGVNDGGLNRRHLIKACEESLKRLQTDYIDLYQTHAWDAATPLEETLRTLDDLVKCGKIRYVGVSNVCGWQMQKLVDLTKSMGLSPVISLQQQYNLLCRHPEYEEFQVCKNEGVGVIPWSPLKGGLLTGKYKRGQKPEAGQGRVGAVAANEKLALQSAPAWSKFDNDFYWNLRDGLEQIGNDHGKTESQVALKWLLQKDIVPSVIIGCTSISQLEQNCAAATGWSLKKEQVFTAPTQLHVEESHKILDRYIELGGNFVDTANMYCYGQSEEIIGKWFAKTGKRDDVVLATKAYVPMGQGINDGGLSRRHLVKACEDSLKRLQTDYIDLYQELTLNKANVTNTETPFLDLNIKIINGEIHTRVYDKRDDFGFNIVNFPWLDGDVPRLPSYGIYISQLIRNNTTCCVAIPSLKNLEFVKTKVSESFHGVHLKGKTESQVALRWLLQKDIVPSVIIGCTSISQLEQNCAIATGWSLTKQEQQYSLLCRHSEYEEFQVCKNEGVGVLPWSPLKGGLLTGKYKRGQKPQAEQGRIGLIATNEKLANQAAPAWTKYDNDFYWNLRGGLEQIGKDHGKTESQVALKWLLQKDIVPSVIIGCTSISQLEQNCAAATGWSLTKEQMDKLDELSSTEKPYPYEMIDRGNMGRKNTFHPSPAVFTAPTQLQVEESHKIIDRFIKLGGNFIDTANMYCDGQSEEIIGKWFVKTGKRDDVVVATKARAPMGRGVNDCGLSRRHLLKACEDSLKRLQTNYIDLYQTHFWDASTPLEETLRTLDDLVKCGKIRYFGVSNVCGWQMQKIVDLTKSMGLSSVISLQQQYSLLCRHPEYEEFQVCKNEGVGVLPWSPLKGGLLTGKYKRGKKPQTDQGRIGLVAANEKLAIESAPAWSKCDNEFYWNLRGGLEEIGKDHGKTESQVALRWLLQKDIVPSVIIGCTSIGQLEQNCAAATGWKLTKEQMDTLDELSSTEKPYPYEMIGRGNMGRKNTFHPSPAIGSKY
;
A
#
# COMPACT_ATOMS: atom_id res chain seq x y z
N MET A 1 -29.30 9.93 3.09
CA MET A 1 -28.39 8.84 2.67
C MET A 1 -27.61 9.25 1.41
N GLU A 2 -26.45 8.67 1.18
CA GLU A 2 -25.69 8.73 -0.10
C GLU A 2 -25.77 7.37 -0.80
N TYR A 3 -25.65 7.32 -2.14
CA TYR A 3 -25.79 6.09 -2.92
C TYR A 3 -24.61 5.86 -3.86
N ASN A 4 -24.08 4.63 -3.89
CA ASN A 4 -22.92 4.23 -4.69
C ASN A 4 -23.27 3.04 -5.60
N PHE A 5 -22.54 2.88 -6.72
CA PHE A 5 -22.63 1.67 -7.54
C PHE A 5 -21.93 0.49 -6.85
N LEU A 6 -22.57 -0.69 -6.83
CA LEU A 6 -21.98 -1.90 -6.24
C LEU A 6 -20.99 -2.54 -7.23
N GLY A 7 -19.72 -2.13 -7.14
CA GLY A 7 -18.68 -2.54 -8.07
C GLY A 7 -18.96 -2.06 -9.50
N LYS A 8 -18.46 -2.81 -10.48
CA LYS A 8 -18.66 -2.56 -11.92
C LYS A 8 -20.04 -3.05 -12.40
N SER A 9 -21.10 -2.62 -11.72
CA SER A 9 -22.50 -2.95 -12.04
C SER A 9 -23.37 -1.70 -12.11
N GLY A 10 -24.58 -1.82 -12.66
CA GLY A 10 -25.58 -0.76 -12.67
C GLY A 10 -26.35 -0.60 -11.34
N LEU A 11 -26.17 -1.51 -10.38
CA LEU A 11 -26.91 -1.53 -9.12
C LEU A 11 -26.43 -0.43 -8.19
N ARG A 12 -27.35 0.43 -7.71
CA ARG A 12 -27.07 1.46 -6.71
C ARG A 12 -27.55 1.04 -5.32
N VAL A 13 -26.65 1.11 -4.36
CA VAL A 13 -26.89 0.80 -2.94
C VAL A 13 -26.61 2.02 -2.07
N SER A 14 -27.37 2.17 -0.99
CA SER A 14 -27.10 3.16 0.06
C SER A 14 -25.76 2.88 0.73
N ASN A 15 -24.97 3.92 0.99
CA ASN A 15 -23.62 3.75 1.55
C ASN A 15 -23.60 3.18 2.98
N ILE A 16 -24.73 3.20 3.70
CA ILE A 16 -24.98 2.35 4.86
C ILE A 16 -25.93 1.21 4.48
N CYS A 17 -25.53 -0.03 4.79
CA CYS A 17 -26.32 -1.25 4.65
C CYS A 17 -26.79 -1.73 6.02
N LEU A 18 -28.07 -2.10 6.15
CA LEU A 18 -28.64 -2.64 7.39
C LEU A 18 -28.43 -4.15 7.47
N GLY A 19 -27.49 -4.60 8.30
CA GLY A 19 -27.23 -6.01 8.57
C GLY A 19 -28.12 -6.58 9.69
N THR A 20 -28.92 -7.59 9.37
CA THR A 20 -30.03 -8.09 10.20
C THR A 20 -29.69 -9.32 11.06
N MET A 21 -28.41 -9.55 11.34
CA MET A 21 -27.92 -10.64 12.21
C MET A 21 -28.44 -10.55 13.66
N THR A 22 -29.04 -9.43 14.06
CA THR A 22 -29.68 -9.23 15.37
C THR A 22 -31.16 -9.61 15.40
N PHE A 23 -31.78 -9.90 14.24
CA PHE A 23 -33.22 -10.13 14.12
C PHE A 23 -33.58 -11.59 14.42
N GLY A 24 -34.51 -11.80 15.35
CA GLY A 24 -34.90 -13.11 15.86
C GLY A 24 -34.33 -13.42 17.25
N LYS A 25 -34.77 -14.55 17.82
CA LYS A 25 -34.32 -15.13 19.11
C LYS A 25 -34.34 -16.65 18.99
N ALA A 26 -33.57 -17.21 18.06
CA ALA A 26 -33.51 -18.66 17.87
C ALA A 26 -32.69 -19.31 19.00
N GLU A 27 -33.37 -20.04 19.89
CA GLU A 27 -32.76 -20.81 20.98
C GLU A 27 -31.98 -22.04 20.47
N THR A 28 -32.14 -22.40 19.20
CA THR A 28 -31.47 -23.54 18.55
C THR A 28 -30.75 -23.11 17.27
N GLY A 29 -29.61 -23.75 17.00
CA GLY A 29 -28.72 -23.43 15.89
C GLY A 29 -27.28 -23.18 16.33
N PRO A 30 -26.33 -22.96 15.40
CA PRO A 30 -24.93 -22.73 15.75
C PRO A 30 -24.76 -21.40 16.50
N ILE A 31 -24.11 -21.42 17.67
CA ILE A 31 -24.01 -20.28 18.59
C ILE A 31 -23.50 -18.98 17.95
N VAL A 32 -22.67 -19.10 16.91
CA VAL A 32 -22.14 -18.00 16.08
C VAL A 32 -23.24 -17.14 15.44
N PHE A 33 -24.38 -17.75 15.10
CA PHE A 33 -25.49 -17.12 14.37
C PHE A 33 -26.78 -17.00 15.20
N THR A 34 -26.76 -17.47 16.47
CA THR A 34 -27.89 -17.36 17.40
C THR A 34 -27.60 -16.45 18.60
N ALA A 35 -26.40 -16.48 19.21
CA ALA A 35 -26.02 -15.56 20.29
C ALA A 35 -26.03 -14.06 19.93
N PRO A 36 -25.84 -13.64 18.67
CA PRO A 36 -26.03 -12.24 18.25
C PRO A 36 -27.49 -11.76 18.19
N SER A 37 -28.47 -12.66 18.30
CA SER A 37 -29.89 -12.43 17.99
C SER A 37 -30.64 -11.95 19.22
N GLN A 38 -31.37 -10.83 19.11
CA GLN A 38 -31.94 -10.12 20.26
C GLN A 38 -33.31 -9.49 19.99
N LEU A 39 -33.65 -9.18 18.73
CA LEU A 39 -34.86 -8.42 18.37
C LEU A 39 -36.05 -9.34 18.07
N GLN A 40 -37.26 -8.86 18.36
CA GLN A 40 -38.53 -9.47 17.94
C GLN A 40 -39.10 -8.77 16.70
N VAL A 41 -40.18 -9.33 16.14
CA VAL A 41 -40.78 -8.89 14.88
C VAL A 41 -41.09 -7.38 14.92
N GLU A 42 -41.70 -6.93 16.01
CA GLU A 42 -42.20 -5.57 16.18
C GLU A 42 -41.08 -4.54 16.22
N ASP A 43 -39.97 -4.82 16.94
CA ASP A 43 -38.84 -3.91 17.05
C ASP A 43 -37.93 -3.95 15.81
N ALA A 44 -37.82 -5.12 15.17
CA ALA A 44 -37.16 -5.25 13.88
C ALA A 44 -37.92 -4.51 12.78
N HIS A 45 -39.27 -4.54 12.78
CA HIS A 45 -40.11 -3.78 11.85
C HIS A 45 -39.93 -2.27 12.06
N LYS A 46 -39.95 -1.77 13.30
CA LYS A 46 -39.65 -0.35 13.58
C LYS A 46 -38.26 0.08 13.08
N ILE A 47 -37.25 -0.80 13.19
CA ILE A 47 -35.90 -0.56 12.69
C ILE A 47 -35.86 -0.55 11.15
N LEU A 48 -36.60 -1.45 10.48
CA LEU A 48 -36.73 -1.45 9.02
C LEU A 48 -37.46 -0.19 8.51
N ASP A 49 -38.62 0.13 9.07
CA ASP A 49 -39.39 1.33 8.73
C ASP A 49 -38.53 2.60 8.88
N ARG A 50 -37.86 2.76 10.02
CA ARG A 50 -36.98 3.91 10.28
C ARG A 50 -35.73 3.94 9.39
N TYR A 51 -35.22 2.79 8.94
CA TYR A 51 -34.10 2.73 8.01
C TYR A 51 -34.48 3.27 6.61
N ILE A 52 -35.69 2.95 6.12
CA ILE A 52 -36.22 3.53 4.88
C ILE A 52 -36.47 5.03 5.03
N GLU A 53 -37.03 5.48 6.15
CA GLU A 53 -37.23 6.93 6.43
C GLU A 53 -35.94 7.75 6.38
N LEU A 54 -34.79 7.15 6.73
CA LEU A 54 -33.45 7.78 6.65
C LEU A 54 -32.86 7.74 5.22
N GLY A 55 -33.59 7.19 4.26
CA GLY A 55 -33.18 6.98 2.87
C GLY A 55 -32.27 5.76 2.69
N GLY A 56 -32.30 4.78 3.60
CA GLY A 56 -31.61 3.50 3.40
C GLY A 56 -32.36 2.63 2.41
N ASN A 57 -31.63 1.92 1.53
CA ASN A 57 -32.23 0.99 0.57
C ASN A 57 -31.58 -0.40 0.52
N PHE A 58 -30.56 -0.69 1.34
CA PHE A 58 -29.77 -1.91 1.20
C PHE A 58 -29.78 -2.76 2.48
N VAL A 59 -30.48 -3.88 2.46
CA VAL A 59 -30.67 -4.77 3.63
C VAL A 59 -29.93 -6.09 3.42
N ASP A 60 -29.07 -6.46 4.36
CA ASP A 60 -28.28 -7.69 4.34
C ASP A 60 -28.75 -8.67 5.44
N THR A 61 -29.10 -9.88 5.02
CA THR A 61 -29.45 -11.01 5.87
C THR A 61 -28.70 -12.28 5.45
N ALA A 62 -29.01 -13.44 6.01
CA ALA A 62 -28.54 -14.75 5.56
C ALA A 62 -29.50 -15.84 6.04
N ASN A 63 -29.58 -16.95 5.31
CA ASN A 63 -30.43 -18.10 5.69
C ASN A 63 -30.21 -18.59 7.12
N ILE A 64 -28.96 -18.55 7.61
CA ILE A 64 -28.55 -19.02 8.94
C ILE A 64 -28.77 -18.00 10.07
N TYR A 65 -29.04 -16.72 9.79
CA TYR A 65 -29.25 -15.71 10.84
C TYR A 65 -30.52 -16.00 11.62
N SER A 66 -30.38 -16.27 12.93
CA SER A 66 -31.44 -16.84 13.77
C SER A 66 -32.10 -18.08 13.16
N TYR A 67 -31.31 -18.93 12.49
CA TYR A 67 -31.77 -20.15 11.80
C TYR A 67 -32.98 -19.92 10.86
N GLY A 68 -32.99 -18.77 10.17
CA GLY A 68 -34.01 -18.37 9.20
C GLY A 68 -35.03 -17.35 9.72
N GLN A 69 -35.10 -17.10 11.03
CA GLN A 69 -36.05 -16.11 11.58
C GLN A 69 -35.75 -14.68 11.07
N SER A 70 -34.49 -14.34 10.79
CA SER A 70 -34.14 -13.02 10.25
C SER A 70 -34.80 -12.77 8.89
N GLU A 71 -34.81 -13.77 7.99
CA GLU A 71 -35.48 -13.71 6.70
C GLU A 71 -37.01 -13.66 6.82
N ASP A 72 -37.59 -14.46 7.72
CA ASP A 72 -39.04 -14.48 7.99
C ASP A 72 -39.57 -13.14 8.55
N ILE A 73 -38.80 -12.49 9.44
CA ILE A 73 -39.10 -11.15 9.97
C ILE A 73 -39.15 -10.11 8.84
N ILE A 74 -38.18 -10.15 7.92
CA ILE A 74 -38.09 -9.24 6.77
C ILE A 74 -39.23 -9.51 5.77
N GLY A 75 -39.53 -10.78 5.46
CA GLY A 75 -40.64 -11.12 4.56
C GLY A 75 -42.00 -10.68 5.10
N LYS A 76 -42.22 -10.82 6.41
CA LYS A 76 -43.42 -10.29 7.09
C LYS A 76 -43.49 -8.76 7.05
N TRP A 77 -42.35 -8.06 7.00
CA TRP A 77 -42.32 -6.62 6.81
C TRP A 77 -42.65 -6.21 5.37
N PHE A 78 -42.09 -6.91 4.36
CA PHE A 78 -42.46 -6.69 2.95
C PHE A 78 -43.96 -6.93 2.71
N ALA A 79 -44.50 -8.07 3.16
CA ALA A 79 -45.91 -8.41 3.00
C ALA A 79 -46.86 -7.42 3.70
N LYS A 80 -46.40 -6.76 4.76
CA LYS A 80 -47.15 -5.73 5.50
C LYS A 80 -47.08 -4.33 4.86
N THR A 81 -45.99 -4.01 4.17
CA THR A 81 -45.69 -2.61 3.74
C THR A 81 -45.67 -2.40 2.23
N GLY A 82 -45.54 -3.45 1.42
CA GLY A 82 -45.38 -3.37 -0.03
C GLY A 82 -43.99 -2.91 -0.51
N LYS A 83 -43.08 -2.52 0.40
CA LYS A 83 -41.78 -1.88 0.11
C LYS A 83 -40.70 -2.82 -0.48
N ARG A 84 -41.08 -3.90 -1.17
CA ARG A 84 -40.10 -4.85 -1.73
C ARG A 84 -39.22 -4.20 -2.77
N ASP A 85 -39.79 -3.44 -3.69
CA ASP A 85 -39.06 -2.84 -4.81
C ASP A 85 -38.31 -1.54 -4.43
N GLU A 86 -38.52 -1.02 -3.22
CA GLU A 86 -37.71 0.06 -2.62
C GLU A 86 -36.36 -0.46 -2.07
N VAL A 87 -36.22 -1.78 -1.85
CA VAL A 87 -35.10 -2.37 -1.12
C VAL A 87 -34.26 -3.27 -2.01
N VAL A 88 -32.96 -2.97 -2.14
CA VAL A 88 -31.94 -3.92 -2.58
C VAL A 88 -31.76 -4.97 -1.47
N LEU A 89 -32.20 -6.19 -1.74
CA LEU A 89 -32.20 -7.29 -0.78
C LEU A 89 -31.00 -8.22 -0.99
N ALA A 90 -30.12 -8.30 0.02
CA ALA A 90 -29.00 -9.23 0.05
C ALA A 90 -29.25 -10.39 1.02
N THR A 91 -29.07 -11.63 0.56
CA THR A 91 -29.01 -12.81 1.44
C THR A 91 -27.90 -13.77 1.00
N LYS A 92 -27.66 -14.81 1.81
CA LYS A 92 -26.52 -15.73 1.69
C LYS A 92 -26.93 -17.17 1.96
N ALA A 93 -26.26 -18.09 1.29
CA ALA A 93 -26.27 -19.52 1.63
C ALA A 93 -24.84 -20.06 1.73
N ARG A 94 -24.69 -21.18 2.47
CA ARG A 94 -23.53 -22.11 2.59
C ARG A 94 -23.49 -22.80 3.95
N ALA A 95 -23.96 -22.13 4.99
CA ALA A 95 -24.03 -22.70 6.35
C ALA A 95 -25.13 -23.79 6.45
N PRO A 96 -24.96 -24.81 7.31
CA PRO A 96 -25.91 -25.91 7.41
C PRO A 96 -27.25 -25.48 8.03
N MET A 97 -28.33 -25.66 7.27
CA MET A 97 -29.72 -25.39 7.65
C MET A 97 -30.48 -26.65 8.09
N GLY A 98 -29.77 -27.75 8.33
CA GLY A 98 -30.35 -29.04 8.71
C GLY A 98 -29.27 -30.03 9.18
N LYS A 99 -29.72 -31.23 9.55
CA LYS A 99 -28.84 -32.32 10.02
C LYS A 99 -28.33 -33.23 8.88
N GLY A 100 -28.88 -33.11 7.67
CA GLY A 100 -28.48 -33.92 6.53
C GLY A 100 -27.15 -33.47 5.94
N VAL A 101 -26.38 -34.41 5.39
CA VAL A 101 -25.05 -34.15 4.78
C VAL A 101 -25.07 -33.13 3.64
N ASN A 102 -26.24 -32.92 3.00
CA ASN A 102 -26.47 -31.97 1.92
C ASN A 102 -27.24 -30.70 2.35
N ASP A 103 -27.52 -30.51 3.65
CA ASP A 103 -28.21 -29.31 4.16
C ASP A 103 -27.25 -28.12 4.35
N GLY A 104 -25.99 -28.21 3.88
CA GLY A 104 -25.01 -27.11 3.83
C GLY A 104 -23.95 -27.33 2.73
N GLY A 105 -23.25 -26.27 2.36
CA GLY A 105 -22.26 -26.25 1.27
C GLY A 105 -22.62 -25.31 0.11
N LEU A 106 -21.89 -25.39 -0.99
CA LEU A 106 -22.15 -24.65 -2.23
C LEU A 106 -22.56 -25.55 -3.42
N ASN A 107 -22.78 -26.84 -3.17
CA ASN A 107 -23.29 -27.76 -4.21
C ASN A 107 -24.68 -27.34 -4.71
N ARG A 108 -24.98 -27.73 -5.95
CA ARG A 108 -26.19 -27.35 -6.68
C ARG A 108 -27.47 -27.64 -5.90
N ARG A 109 -27.54 -28.82 -5.26
CA ARG A 109 -28.70 -29.25 -4.46
C ARG A 109 -28.93 -28.33 -3.26
N HIS A 110 -27.88 -27.93 -2.56
CA HIS A 110 -28.00 -27.00 -1.45
C HIS A 110 -28.34 -25.59 -1.92
N LEU A 111 -27.64 -25.05 -2.92
CA LEU A 111 -27.85 -23.68 -3.37
C LEU A 111 -29.26 -23.43 -3.92
N ILE A 112 -29.81 -24.34 -4.73
CA ILE A 112 -31.18 -24.21 -5.25
C ILE A 112 -32.19 -24.25 -4.09
N LYS A 113 -32.11 -25.28 -3.22
CA LYS A 113 -32.97 -25.42 -2.03
C LYS A 113 -32.89 -24.18 -1.13
N ALA A 114 -31.68 -23.70 -0.83
CA ALA A 114 -31.47 -22.56 0.05
C ALA A 114 -32.00 -21.26 -0.56
N CYS A 115 -31.88 -21.07 -1.88
CA CYS A 115 -32.45 -19.92 -2.59
C CYS A 115 -33.99 -19.94 -2.51
N GLU A 116 -34.61 -21.07 -2.83
CA GLU A 116 -36.08 -21.23 -2.80
C GLU A 116 -36.66 -21.09 -1.39
N GLU A 117 -36.00 -21.65 -0.38
CA GLU A 117 -36.39 -21.46 1.02
C GLU A 117 -36.21 -20.02 1.51
N SER A 118 -35.13 -19.34 1.08
CA SER A 118 -34.92 -17.92 1.39
C SER A 118 -36.00 -17.04 0.74
N LEU A 119 -36.30 -17.24 -0.55
CA LEU A 119 -37.40 -16.56 -1.25
C LEU A 119 -38.74 -16.76 -0.54
N LYS A 120 -39.03 -17.99 -0.10
CA LYS A 120 -40.24 -18.31 0.67
C LYS A 120 -40.30 -17.59 2.02
N ARG A 121 -39.20 -17.52 2.78
CA ARG A 121 -39.15 -16.79 4.06
C ARG A 121 -39.25 -15.27 3.86
N LEU A 122 -38.57 -14.75 2.84
CA LEU A 122 -38.55 -13.35 2.44
C LEU A 122 -39.83 -12.90 1.71
N GLN A 123 -40.74 -13.82 1.38
CA GLN A 123 -42.03 -13.57 0.73
C GLN A 123 -41.89 -12.70 -0.54
N THR A 124 -40.94 -13.08 -1.40
CA THR A 124 -40.60 -12.38 -2.65
C THR A 124 -40.11 -13.36 -3.71
N ASP A 125 -40.38 -13.06 -4.99
CA ASP A 125 -39.98 -13.90 -6.12
C ASP A 125 -38.50 -13.72 -6.53
N TYR A 126 -37.82 -12.70 -6.02
CA TYR A 126 -36.42 -12.43 -6.37
C TYR A 126 -35.58 -11.88 -5.20
N ILE A 127 -34.27 -12.19 -5.24
CA ILE A 127 -33.22 -11.61 -4.39
C ILE A 127 -32.33 -10.71 -5.27
N ASP A 128 -31.94 -9.53 -4.79
CA ASP A 128 -31.08 -8.63 -5.57
C ASP A 128 -29.63 -9.10 -5.56
N LEU A 129 -29.09 -9.43 -4.39
CA LEU A 129 -27.70 -9.88 -4.24
C LEU A 129 -27.65 -11.21 -3.48
N TYR A 130 -27.37 -12.30 -4.18
CA TYR A 130 -27.22 -13.61 -3.55
C TYR A 130 -25.73 -13.95 -3.38
N GLN A 131 -25.33 -14.27 -2.15
CA GLN A 131 -23.93 -14.37 -1.77
C GLN A 131 -23.55 -15.77 -1.29
N THR A 132 -22.36 -16.26 -1.67
CA THR A 132 -21.75 -17.41 -1.00
C THR A 132 -21.22 -16.98 0.38
N HIS A 133 -21.74 -17.52 1.48
CA HIS A 133 -21.44 -17.01 2.83
C HIS A 133 -19.98 -17.26 3.28
N ALA A 134 -19.32 -18.29 2.75
CA ALA A 134 -17.89 -18.57 2.88
C ALA A 134 -17.46 -19.58 1.80
N TRP A 135 -16.16 -19.67 1.49
CA TRP A 135 -15.61 -20.70 0.62
C TRP A 135 -16.05 -22.13 1.02
N ASP A 136 -16.36 -22.99 0.05
CA ASP A 136 -16.64 -24.41 0.27
C ASP A 136 -15.60 -25.29 -0.45
N ALA A 137 -14.71 -25.88 0.35
CA ALA A 137 -13.66 -26.78 -0.10
C ALA A 137 -14.19 -28.08 -0.76
N ALA A 138 -15.44 -28.49 -0.51
CA ALA A 138 -15.94 -29.80 -0.96
C ALA A 138 -16.62 -29.78 -2.34
N THR A 139 -17.02 -28.61 -2.84
CA THR A 139 -17.80 -28.49 -4.08
C THR A 139 -16.92 -27.94 -5.22
N PRO A 140 -16.97 -28.49 -6.44
CA PRO A 140 -16.33 -27.88 -7.61
C PRO A 140 -16.80 -26.42 -7.83
N LEU A 141 -15.86 -25.53 -8.16
CA LEU A 141 -16.18 -24.11 -8.30
C LEU A 141 -17.05 -23.85 -9.53
N GLU A 142 -16.87 -24.67 -10.57
CA GLU A 142 -17.64 -24.70 -11.80
C GLU A 142 -19.12 -25.07 -11.54
N GLU A 143 -19.38 -26.00 -10.62
CA GLU A 143 -20.75 -26.37 -10.22
C GLU A 143 -21.42 -25.23 -9.42
N THR A 144 -20.66 -24.63 -8.50
CA THR A 144 -21.09 -23.48 -7.69
C THR A 144 -21.47 -22.31 -8.58
N LEU A 145 -20.56 -21.87 -9.45
CA LEU A 145 -20.75 -20.72 -10.33
C LEU A 145 -21.83 -20.96 -11.38
N ARG A 146 -21.89 -22.14 -12.02
CA ARG A 146 -23.00 -22.47 -12.93
C ARG A 146 -24.34 -22.46 -12.21
N THR A 147 -24.44 -22.97 -10.98
CA THR A 147 -25.71 -22.94 -10.23
C THR A 147 -26.14 -21.50 -9.90
N LEU A 148 -25.21 -20.62 -9.54
CA LEU A 148 -25.51 -19.20 -9.31
C LEU A 148 -25.97 -18.51 -10.60
N ASP A 149 -25.33 -18.79 -11.73
CA ASP A 149 -25.71 -18.29 -13.06
C ASP A 149 -27.06 -18.86 -13.56
N ASP A 150 -27.35 -20.13 -13.29
CA ASP A 150 -28.67 -20.76 -13.52
C ASP A 150 -29.77 -20.04 -12.70
N LEU A 151 -29.46 -19.64 -11.46
CA LEU A 151 -30.36 -18.85 -10.60
C LEU A 151 -30.56 -17.39 -11.08
N VAL A 152 -29.56 -16.77 -11.72
CA VAL A 152 -29.72 -15.47 -12.42
C VAL A 152 -30.66 -15.65 -13.62
N LYS A 153 -30.40 -16.67 -14.45
CA LYS A 153 -31.13 -16.93 -15.70
C LYS A 153 -32.61 -17.23 -15.51
N CYS A 154 -32.98 -17.93 -14.43
CA CYS A 154 -34.40 -18.14 -14.06
C CYS A 154 -35.02 -16.97 -13.27
N GLY A 155 -34.29 -15.86 -13.07
CA GLY A 155 -34.81 -14.66 -12.44
C GLY A 155 -35.00 -14.72 -10.92
N LYS A 156 -34.54 -15.78 -10.26
CA LYS A 156 -34.61 -15.93 -8.78
C LYS A 156 -33.62 -15.03 -8.05
N ILE A 157 -32.48 -14.71 -8.69
CA ILE A 157 -31.51 -13.73 -8.19
C ILE A 157 -31.19 -12.70 -9.30
N ARG A 158 -30.72 -11.50 -8.93
CA ARG A 158 -30.30 -10.46 -9.91
C ARG A 158 -28.78 -10.41 -10.08
N TYR A 159 -28.03 -10.46 -8.98
CA TYR A 159 -26.57 -10.35 -8.96
C TYR A 159 -25.93 -11.37 -8.02
N VAL A 160 -24.69 -11.74 -8.34
CA VAL A 160 -23.86 -12.68 -7.57
C VAL A 160 -22.82 -11.91 -6.74
N GLY A 161 -22.70 -12.29 -5.46
CA GLY A 161 -21.63 -11.84 -4.57
C GLY A 161 -20.95 -13.01 -3.86
N VAL A 162 -19.85 -12.71 -3.16
CA VAL A 162 -19.13 -13.69 -2.33
C VAL A 162 -18.75 -13.07 -0.99
N SER A 163 -18.49 -13.90 0.01
CA SER A 163 -18.11 -13.47 1.36
C SER A 163 -17.07 -14.43 1.93
N ASN A 164 -16.14 -13.90 2.75
CA ASN A 164 -15.14 -14.70 3.47
C ASN A 164 -14.35 -15.65 2.54
N VAL A 165 -13.72 -15.06 1.51
CA VAL A 165 -12.76 -15.70 0.60
C VAL A 165 -11.42 -14.97 0.70
N CYS A 166 -10.32 -15.61 0.30
CA CYS A 166 -8.98 -15.04 0.29
C CYS A 166 -8.53 -14.62 -1.13
N GLY A 167 -7.27 -14.19 -1.33
CA GLY A 167 -6.79 -13.52 -2.54
C GLY A 167 -6.92 -14.37 -3.80
N TRP A 168 -6.24 -15.52 -3.84
CA TRP A 168 -6.29 -16.45 -4.96
C TRP A 168 -7.69 -17.01 -5.20
N GLN A 169 -8.49 -17.21 -4.14
CA GLN A 169 -9.89 -17.64 -4.26
C GLN A 169 -10.72 -16.59 -5.00
N MET A 170 -10.56 -15.31 -4.66
CA MET A 170 -11.25 -14.19 -5.29
C MET A 170 -10.82 -14.04 -6.76
N GLN A 171 -9.53 -14.18 -7.07
CA GLN A 171 -9.05 -14.14 -8.46
C GLN A 171 -9.62 -15.31 -9.28
N LYS A 172 -9.58 -16.54 -8.75
CA LYS A 172 -10.10 -17.73 -9.42
C LYS A 172 -11.62 -17.65 -9.66
N LEU A 173 -12.38 -17.10 -8.72
CA LEU A 173 -13.82 -16.80 -8.89
C LEU A 173 -14.09 -15.86 -10.08
N VAL A 174 -13.28 -14.81 -10.22
CA VAL A 174 -13.42 -13.82 -11.30
C VAL A 174 -13.00 -14.40 -12.65
N ASP A 175 -11.83 -15.03 -12.75
CA ASP A 175 -11.33 -15.50 -14.04
C ASP A 175 -12.08 -16.76 -14.53
N LEU A 176 -12.63 -17.57 -13.62
CA LEU A 176 -13.54 -18.67 -13.96
C LEU A 176 -14.92 -18.18 -14.42
N THR A 177 -15.50 -17.14 -13.80
CA THR A 177 -16.77 -16.55 -14.31
C THR A 177 -16.58 -15.93 -15.71
N LYS A 178 -15.49 -15.19 -15.95
CA LYS A 178 -15.15 -14.66 -17.28
C LYS A 178 -15.00 -15.76 -18.33
N SER A 179 -14.13 -16.74 -18.08
CA SER A 179 -13.77 -17.78 -19.08
C SER A 179 -14.91 -18.73 -19.39
N MET A 180 -15.84 -18.93 -18.46
CA MET A 180 -17.06 -19.73 -18.66
C MET A 180 -18.25 -18.91 -19.23
N GLY A 181 -18.12 -17.58 -19.39
CA GLY A 181 -19.18 -16.71 -19.87
C GLY A 181 -20.38 -16.59 -18.92
N LEU A 182 -20.14 -16.61 -17.61
CA LEU A 182 -21.17 -16.60 -16.56
C LEU A 182 -21.40 -15.18 -16.01
N SER A 183 -22.51 -15.02 -15.29
CA SER A 183 -22.83 -13.81 -14.51
C SER A 183 -21.67 -13.42 -13.57
N PRO A 184 -21.19 -12.17 -13.59
CA PRO A 184 -20.01 -11.77 -12.83
C PRO A 184 -20.29 -11.63 -11.34
N VAL A 185 -19.24 -11.88 -10.53
CA VAL A 185 -19.24 -11.55 -9.09
C VAL A 185 -19.05 -10.04 -8.94
N ILE A 186 -20.05 -9.32 -8.43
CA ILE A 186 -20.01 -7.85 -8.32
C ILE A 186 -19.58 -7.33 -6.93
N SER A 187 -19.65 -8.17 -5.89
CA SER A 187 -19.34 -7.76 -4.51
C SER A 187 -18.59 -8.78 -3.68
N LEU A 188 -17.71 -8.29 -2.80
CA LEU A 188 -17.02 -9.05 -1.76
C LEU A 188 -17.44 -8.56 -0.36
N GLN A 189 -18.11 -9.40 0.42
CA GLN A 189 -18.46 -9.13 1.82
C GLN A 189 -17.40 -9.68 2.77
N GLN A 190 -16.55 -8.79 3.31
CA GLN A 190 -15.32 -9.13 4.02
C GLN A 190 -15.23 -8.39 5.38
N GLN A 191 -14.60 -8.96 6.40
CA GLN A 191 -14.41 -8.24 7.66
C GLN A 191 -13.36 -7.15 7.45
N TYR A 192 -13.79 -5.89 7.61
CA TYR A 192 -12.90 -4.76 7.45
C TYR A 192 -13.27 -3.64 8.42
N ASN A 193 -12.28 -3.21 9.20
CA ASN A 193 -12.37 -2.16 10.22
C ASN A 193 -10.96 -1.78 10.69
N LEU A 194 -10.84 -0.76 11.54
CA LEU A 194 -9.55 -0.30 12.05
C LEU A 194 -8.76 -1.35 12.87
N LEU A 195 -9.42 -2.41 13.36
CA LEU A 195 -8.83 -3.56 14.06
C LEU A 195 -8.73 -4.82 13.16
N CYS A 196 -8.97 -4.70 11.85
CA CYS A 196 -8.87 -5.78 10.89
C CYS A 196 -8.66 -5.23 9.47
N ARG A 197 -7.39 -5.08 9.08
CA ARG A 197 -6.98 -4.48 7.79
C ARG A 197 -6.26 -5.44 6.85
N HIS A 198 -6.09 -6.72 7.23
CA HIS A 198 -5.40 -7.72 6.40
C HIS A 198 -5.93 -7.87 4.96
N PRO A 199 -7.24 -7.73 4.68
CA PRO A 199 -7.74 -7.77 3.30
C PRO A 199 -7.21 -6.66 2.36
N GLU A 200 -6.54 -5.63 2.89
CA GLU A 200 -5.84 -4.62 2.08
C GLU A 200 -4.63 -5.21 1.32
N TYR A 201 -4.10 -6.38 1.70
CA TYR A 201 -2.92 -6.98 1.07
C TYR A 201 -3.22 -7.69 -0.26
N GLU A 202 -4.21 -8.59 -0.32
CA GLU A 202 -4.55 -9.34 -1.55
C GLU A 202 -5.99 -9.11 -2.00
N GLU A 203 -7.00 -9.39 -1.18
CA GLU A 203 -8.40 -9.40 -1.63
C GLU A 203 -8.86 -8.05 -2.20
N PHE A 204 -8.44 -6.94 -1.60
CA PHE A 204 -8.79 -5.60 -2.07
C PHE A 204 -7.98 -5.17 -3.30
N GLN A 205 -6.82 -5.79 -3.55
CA GLN A 205 -6.06 -5.57 -4.78
C GLN A 205 -6.73 -6.29 -5.96
N VAL A 206 -7.19 -7.53 -5.74
CA VAL A 206 -8.06 -8.26 -6.70
C VAL A 206 -9.33 -7.46 -6.96
N CYS A 207 -10.05 -7.03 -5.91
CA CYS A 207 -11.28 -6.27 -6.07
C CYS A 207 -11.08 -4.92 -6.79
N LYS A 208 -9.95 -4.21 -6.60
CA LYS A 208 -9.59 -3.02 -7.39
C LYS A 208 -9.30 -3.37 -8.85
N ASN A 209 -8.49 -4.40 -9.11
CA ASN A 209 -8.11 -4.80 -10.46
C ASN A 209 -9.31 -5.28 -11.29
N GLU A 210 -10.23 -6.01 -10.65
CA GLU A 210 -11.37 -6.66 -11.31
C GLU A 210 -12.67 -5.85 -11.26
N GLY A 211 -12.72 -4.77 -10.47
CA GLY A 211 -13.88 -3.88 -10.35
C GLY A 211 -15.00 -4.42 -9.44
N VAL A 212 -14.64 -5.12 -8.36
CA VAL A 212 -15.59 -5.71 -7.40
C VAL A 212 -15.76 -4.79 -6.19
N GLY A 213 -16.99 -4.50 -5.78
CA GLY A 213 -17.29 -3.63 -4.64
C GLY A 213 -17.14 -4.35 -3.30
N VAL A 214 -16.39 -3.79 -2.35
CA VAL A 214 -16.26 -4.36 -1.00
C VAL A 214 -17.39 -3.85 -0.10
N ILE A 215 -18.07 -4.75 0.61
CA ILE A 215 -19.08 -4.40 1.61
C ILE A 215 -18.64 -4.87 3.01
N PRO A 216 -18.00 -4.01 3.83
CA PRO A 216 -17.44 -4.39 5.12
C PRO A 216 -18.46 -4.89 6.13
N TRP A 217 -18.21 -6.05 6.73
CA TRP A 217 -18.98 -6.58 7.86
C TRP A 217 -18.23 -6.44 9.20
N SER A 218 -18.98 -6.31 10.30
CA SER A 218 -18.48 -5.92 11.63
C SER A 218 -17.57 -4.67 11.61
N PRO A 219 -18.04 -3.54 11.04
CA PRO A 219 -17.26 -2.29 10.96
C PRO A 219 -16.84 -1.75 12.34
N LEU A 220 -17.61 -2.09 13.38
CA LEU A 220 -17.40 -1.66 14.76
C LEU A 220 -16.77 -2.76 15.66
N LYS A 221 -16.27 -3.85 15.06
CA LYS A 221 -15.64 -5.01 15.70
C LYS A 221 -16.38 -5.47 16.98
N GLY A 222 -17.62 -5.91 16.83
CA GLY A 222 -18.47 -6.39 17.94
C GLY A 222 -18.93 -5.35 18.96
N GLY A 223 -18.62 -4.06 18.73
CA GLY A 223 -18.88 -2.97 19.66
C GLY A 223 -17.62 -2.46 20.39
N LEU A 224 -16.42 -2.90 20.02
CA LEU A 224 -15.17 -2.35 20.55
C LEU A 224 -14.99 -0.87 20.17
N LEU A 225 -15.31 -0.49 18.93
CA LEU A 225 -15.01 0.84 18.38
C LEU A 225 -16.03 1.94 18.75
N THR A 226 -16.87 1.75 19.79
CA THR A 226 -18.11 2.54 20.01
C THR A 226 -18.17 3.32 21.33
N GLY A 227 -17.05 3.69 21.94
CA GLY A 227 -17.02 4.53 23.16
C GLY A 227 -17.30 3.87 24.52
N LYS A 228 -18.00 2.73 24.52
CA LYS A 228 -18.61 2.16 25.73
C LYS A 228 -17.66 1.43 26.70
N TYR A 229 -16.55 0.86 26.24
CA TYR A 229 -15.60 0.13 27.11
C TYR A 229 -14.49 1.06 27.59
N LYS A 230 -14.04 0.89 28.85
CA LYS A 230 -13.09 1.79 29.53
C LYS A 230 -11.79 1.07 29.91
N ARG A 231 -10.67 1.79 29.88
CA ARG A 231 -9.32 1.26 30.12
C ARG A 231 -9.21 0.70 31.55
N GLY A 232 -8.72 -0.52 31.69
CA GLY A 232 -8.62 -1.21 33.00
C GLY A 232 -9.94 -1.72 33.58
N GLN A 233 -11.06 -1.61 32.85
CA GLN A 233 -12.36 -2.17 33.26
C GLN A 233 -12.78 -3.28 32.30
N LYS A 234 -12.70 -4.53 32.77
CA LYS A 234 -13.13 -5.70 32.00
C LYS A 234 -14.66 -5.61 31.74
N PRO A 235 -15.13 -5.76 30.49
CA PRO A 235 -16.55 -5.73 30.18
C PRO A 235 -17.37 -6.83 30.89
N GLU A 236 -18.59 -6.49 31.26
CA GLU A 236 -19.50 -7.39 32.00
C GLU A 236 -20.56 -8.03 31.10
N ALA A 237 -21.13 -9.14 31.55
CA ALA A 237 -22.28 -9.77 30.91
C ALA A 237 -23.44 -8.76 30.78
N GLY A 238 -24.07 -8.69 29.60
CA GLY A 238 -25.11 -7.72 29.27
C GLY A 238 -24.61 -6.44 28.59
N GLN A 239 -23.32 -6.09 28.65
CA GLN A 239 -22.75 -4.89 27.99
C GLN A 239 -22.57 -5.06 26.46
N GLY A 240 -23.49 -5.77 25.80
CA GLY A 240 -23.41 -6.21 24.41
C GLY A 240 -22.45 -7.38 24.19
N ARG A 241 -22.15 -7.68 22.91
CA ARG A 241 -21.49 -8.93 22.50
C ARG A 241 -20.13 -9.18 23.17
N VAL A 242 -19.25 -8.18 23.23
CA VAL A 242 -17.93 -8.33 23.89
C VAL A 242 -18.07 -8.48 25.41
N GLY A 243 -19.11 -7.92 26.03
CA GLY A 243 -19.42 -8.15 27.45
C GLY A 243 -19.78 -9.62 27.75
N ALA A 244 -20.62 -10.22 26.91
CA ALA A 244 -20.94 -11.65 27.00
C ALA A 244 -19.71 -12.55 26.78
N VAL A 245 -18.82 -12.17 25.86
CA VAL A 245 -17.56 -12.91 25.60
C VAL A 245 -16.53 -12.70 26.71
N ALA A 246 -16.43 -11.52 27.30
CA ALA A 246 -15.55 -11.27 28.44
C ALA A 246 -15.95 -12.10 29.67
N ALA A 247 -17.25 -12.35 29.87
CA ALA A 247 -17.75 -13.26 30.90
C ALA A 247 -17.41 -14.74 30.63
N ASN A 248 -17.24 -15.16 29.37
CA ASN A 248 -16.82 -16.51 28.99
C ASN A 248 -16.08 -16.51 27.64
N GLU A 249 -14.75 -16.45 27.67
CA GLU A 249 -13.95 -16.30 26.44
C GLU A 249 -14.02 -17.53 25.50
N LYS A 250 -14.59 -18.66 25.94
CA LYS A 250 -14.93 -19.80 25.04
C LYS A 250 -16.00 -19.43 24.01
N LEU A 251 -16.71 -18.31 24.20
CA LEU A 251 -17.67 -17.74 23.26
C LEU A 251 -17.02 -16.76 22.26
N ALA A 252 -15.70 -16.58 22.28
CA ALA A 252 -15.00 -15.62 21.44
C ALA A 252 -15.05 -15.96 19.94
N LEU A 253 -15.39 -14.95 19.14
CA LEU A 253 -15.60 -15.05 17.70
C LEU A 253 -14.97 -13.84 16.99
N GLN A 254 -14.69 -13.96 15.70
CA GLN A 254 -14.14 -12.82 14.93
C GLN A 254 -15.11 -11.62 14.86
N SER A 255 -16.41 -11.85 15.07
CA SER A 255 -17.46 -10.82 15.19
C SER A 255 -17.61 -10.24 16.61
N ALA A 256 -17.03 -10.87 17.63
CA ALA A 256 -17.03 -10.48 19.04
C ALA A 256 -15.84 -11.17 19.75
N PRO A 257 -14.64 -10.57 19.72
CA PRO A 257 -13.41 -11.25 20.13
C PRO A 257 -13.25 -11.35 21.65
N ALA A 258 -12.35 -12.23 22.09
CA ALA A 258 -11.89 -12.33 23.47
C ALA A 258 -11.32 -10.98 23.95
N TRP A 259 -11.63 -10.59 25.18
CA TRP A 259 -11.12 -9.33 25.75
C TRP A 259 -9.62 -9.39 25.98
N SER A 260 -9.10 -10.56 26.37
CA SER A 260 -7.67 -10.84 26.51
C SER A 260 -6.81 -10.52 25.27
N LYS A 261 -7.38 -10.55 24.05
CA LYS A 261 -6.67 -10.16 22.81
C LYS A 261 -6.71 -8.66 22.51
N PHE A 262 -7.52 -7.87 23.23
CA PHE A 262 -7.77 -6.46 22.92
C PHE A 262 -7.49 -5.49 24.07
N ASP A 263 -7.31 -5.95 25.32
CA ASP A 263 -6.89 -5.07 26.43
C ASP A 263 -5.38 -4.78 26.36
N ASN A 264 -4.96 -4.01 25.35
CA ASN A 264 -3.57 -3.66 25.06
C ASN A 264 -3.42 -2.25 24.48
N ASP A 265 -2.20 -1.71 24.49
CA ASP A 265 -1.94 -0.33 24.09
C ASP A 265 -2.28 -0.04 22.61
N PHE A 266 -2.17 -1.02 21.71
CA PHE A 266 -2.56 -0.82 20.31
C PHE A 266 -4.06 -0.52 20.17
N TYR A 267 -4.91 -1.31 20.84
CA TYR A 267 -6.35 -1.06 20.88
C TYR A 267 -6.68 0.26 21.57
N TRP A 268 -6.08 0.53 22.74
CA TRP A 268 -6.40 1.75 23.49
C TRP A 268 -5.93 3.02 22.78
N ASN A 269 -4.75 3.02 22.17
CA ASN A 269 -4.27 4.16 21.38
C ASN A 269 -5.14 4.40 20.13
N LEU A 270 -5.67 3.35 19.50
CA LEU A 270 -6.66 3.49 18.43
C LEU A 270 -7.98 4.09 18.94
N ARG A 271 -8.45 3.65 20.10
CA ARG A 271 -9.67 4.14 20.76
C ARG A 271 -9.57 5.61 21.16
N ASP A 272 -8.44 6.00 21.74
CA ASP A 272 -8.14 7.38 22.12
C ASP A 272 -8.09 8.31 20.88
N GLY A 273 -7.53 7.84 19.76
CA GLY A 273 -7.58 8.56 18.48
C GLY A 273 -8.99 8.70 17.90
N LEU A 274 -9.82 7.65 17.99
CA LEU A 274 -11.24 7.72 17.57
C LEU A 274 -12.06 8.69 18.43
N GLU A 275 -11.79 8.76 19.73
CA GLU A 275 -12.44 9.68 20.66
C GLU A 275 -12.10 11.14 20.31
N GLN A 276 -10.82 11.44 20.06
CA GLN A 276 -10.40 12.78 19.64
C GLN A 276 -11.06 13.20 18.32
N ILE A 277 -11.01 12.35 17.28
CA ILE A 277 -11.62 12.66 15.97
C ILE A 277 -13.16 12.77 16.09
N GLY A 278 -13.78 12.06 17.03
CA GLY A 278 -15.20 12.22 17.35
C GLY A 278 -15.49 13.61 17.89
N ASN A 279 -14.76 14.01 18.94
CA ASN A 279 -14.87 15.34 19.56
C ASN A 279 -14.62 16.47 18.55
N ASP A 280 -13.61 16.35 17.68
CA ASP A 280 -13.29 17.32 16.62
C ASP A 280 -14.46 17.61 15.66
N HIS A 281 -15.37 16.65 15.46
CA HIS A 281 -16.50 16.73 14.49
C HIS A 281 -17.88 16.83 15.15
N GLY A 282 -17.98 16.78 16.49
CA GLY A 282 -19.26 16.59 17.18
C GLY A 282 -19.90 15.24 16.85
N LYS A 283 -19.09 14.19 16.75
CA LYS A 283 -19.47 12.81 16.38
C LYS A 283 -19.02 11.80 17.43
N THR A 284 -19.63 10.64 17.40
CA THR A 284 -19.26 9.49 18.24
C THR A 284 -18.19 8.63 17.57
N GLU A 285 -17.42 7.83 18.31
CA GLU A 285 -16.38 6.99 17.71
C GLU A 285 -16.93 5.97 16.71
N SER A 286 -18.17 5.50 16.93
CA SER A 286 -18.91 4.67 15.96
C SER A 286 -19.00 5.37 14.61
N GLN A 287 -19.37 6.65 14.60
CA GLN A 287 -19.54 7.44 13.38
C GLN A 287 -18.19 7.70 12.69
N VAL A 288 -17.12 7.91 13.44
CA VAL A 288 -15.75 8.04 12.89
C VAL A 288 -15.27 6.74 12.26
N ALA A 289 -15.41 5.60 12.97
CA ALA A 289 -15.03 4.29 12.46
C ALA A 289 -15.82 3.89 11.20
N LEU A 290 -17.11 4.27 11.14
CA LEU A 290 -17.94 4.10 9.93
C LEU A 290 -17.49 5.04 8.81
N LYS A 291 -17.31 6.34 9.04
CA LYS A 291 -16.91 7.28 7.98
C LYS A 291 -15.52 6.97 7.41
N TRP A 292 -14.59 6.43 8.21
CA TRP A 292 -13.30 5.92 7.74
C TRP A 292 -13.44 4.81 6.68
N LEU A 293 -14.45 3.94 6.81
CA LEU A 293 -14.76 2.92 5.80
C LEU A 293 -15.46 3.54 4.58
N LEU A 294 -16.42 4.45 4.80
CA LEU A 294 -17.17 5.13 3.74
C LEU A 294 -16.31 6.04 2.84
N GLN A 295 -15.10 6.40 3.27
CA GLN A 295 -14.13 7.18 2.48
C GLN A 295 -13.07 6.31 1.78
N LYS A 296 -13.30 4.99 1.68
CA LYS A 296 -12.46 4.07 0.90
C LYS A 296 -13.05 3.92 -0.49
N ASP A 297 -12.22 4.14 -1.50
CA ASP A 297 -12.57 4.05 -2.93
C ASP A 297 -13.23 2.71 -3.33
N ILE A 298 -12.83 1.63 -2.67
CA ILE A 298 -13.33 0.27 -2.93
C ILE A 298 -14.62 -0.08 -2.16
N VAL A 299 -15.12 0.80 -1.28
CA VAL A 299 -16.25 0.51 -0.36
C VAL A 299 -17.51 1.28 -0.76
N PRO A 300 -18.38 0.73 -1.63
CA PRO A 300 -19.66 1.37 -1.95
C PRO A 300 -20.65 1.37 -0.77
N SER A 301 -20.59 0.41 0.15
CA SER A 301 -21.49 0.37 1.32
C SER A 301 -20.90 -0.36 2.52
N VAL A 302 -21.31 0.00 3.74
CA VAL A 302 -20.84 -0.57 5.02
C VAL A 302 -22.00 -1.22 5.78
N ILE A 303 -21.82 -2.48 6.18
CA ILE A 303 -22.88 -3.28 6.83
C ILE A 303 -22.87 -3.02 8.35
N ILE A 304 -23.80 -2.18 8.80
CA ILE A 304 -24.00 -1.88 10.22
C ILE A 304 -24.90 -2.93 10.88
N GLY A 305 -24.86 -3.02 12.20
CA GLY A 305 -25.84 -3.78 12.99
C GLY A 305 -26.28 -2.96 14.19
N CYS A 306 -27.56 -3.05 14.54
CA CYS A 306 -28.17 -2.32 15.64
C CYS A 306 -29.14 -3.20 16.44
N THR A 307 -29.41 -2.77 17.68
CA THR A 307 -30.42 -3.35 18.59
C THR A 307 -31.37 -2.29 19.14
N SER A 308 -31.31 -1.06 18.62
CA SER A 308 -32.24 0.04 18.92
C SER A 308 -32.32 1.02 17.75
N ILE A 309 -33.40 1.82 17.72
CA ILE A 309 -33.55 2.95 16.79
C ILE A 309 -32.43 3.98 16.99
N SER A 310 -32.06 4.29 18.24
CA SER A 310 -30.99 5.25 18.53
C SER A 310 -29.63 4.83 17.95
N GLN A 311 -29.29 3.54 17.96
CA GLN A 311 -28.09 3.01 17.30
C GLN A 311 -28.20 3.08 15.77
N LEU A 312 -29.38 2.81 15.21
CA LEU A 312 -29.63 2.93 13.77
C LEU A 312 -29.40 4.38 13.31
N GLU A 313 -30.03 5.35 13.97
CA GLU A 313 -29.92 6.78 13.65
C GLU A 313 -28.48 7.29 13.84
N GLN A 314 -27.83 6.94 14.96
CA GLN A 314 -26.43 7.27 15.21
C GLN A 314 -25.52 6.75 14.08
N ASN A 315 -25.67 5.48 13.68
CA ASN A 315 -24.85 4.88 12.63
C ASN A 315 -25.19 5.45 11.24
N CYS A 316 -26.46 5.70 10.92
CA CYS A 316 -26.87 6.31 9.65
C CYS A 316 -26.40 7.77 9.54
N ALA A 317 -26.28 8.51 10.65
CA ALA A 317 -25.67 9.84 10.67
C ALA A 317 -24.14 9.85 10.42
N ALA A 318 -23.51 8.68 10.26
CA ALA A 318 -22.17 8.58 9.67
C ALA A 318 -22.19 8.74 8.13
N ALA A 319 -23.32 8.47 7.47
CA ALA A 319 -23.42 8.44 6.01
C ALA A 319 -23.06 9.79 5.37
N THR A 320 -23.75 10.86 5.78
CA THR A 320 -23.88 12.10 4.99
C THR A 320 -23.61 13.37 5.77
N GLY A 321 -23.28 14.46 5.07
CA GLY A 321 -23.22 15.82 5.64
C GLY A 321 -21.95 16.16 6.44
N TRP A 322 -20.95 15.27 6.42
CA TRP A 322 -19.60 15.50 6.94
C TRP A 322 -18.62 14.47 6.34
N SER A 323 -17.33 14.76 6.48
CA SER A 323 -16.24 13.86 6.09
C SER A 323 -15.07 14.03 7.05
N LEU A 324 -14.35 12.94 7.31
CA LEU A 324 -13.00 13.03 7.87
C LEU A 324 -12.13 13.80 6.88
N LYS A 325 -11.51 14.90 7.34
CA LYS A 325 -10.42 15.57 6.61
C LYS A 325 -9.36 14.54 6.20
N LYS A 326 -8.54 14.84 5.18
CA LYS A 326 -7.40 13.98 4.86
C LYS A 326 -6.43 13.90 6.06
N GLU A 327 -6.37 15.00 6.80
CA GLU A 327 -5.70 15.20 8.09
C GLU A 327 -6.40 14.55 9.29
N GLN A 328 -7.63 14.00 9.18
CA GLN A 328 -8.31 13.31 10.29
C GLN A 328 -8.60 11.83 9.98
N VAL A 329 -8.46 11.44 8.72
CA VAL A 329 -7.89 10.12 8.36
C VAL A 329 -6.45 9.98 8.90
N PHE A 330 -5.80 11.08 9.30
CA PHE A 330 -4.40 11.15 9.79
C PHE A 330 -4.15 12.07 11.03
N THR A 331 -5.16 12.26 11.90
CA THR A 331 -5.13 12.96 13.22
C THR A 331 -4.79 14.49 13.38
N ALA A 332 -5.24 15.05 14.52
CA ALA A 332 -5.75 16.40 14.90
C ALA A 332 -4.99 17.76 14.62
N PRO A 333 -5.68 18.93 14.74
CA PRO A 333 -5.13 20.28 14.49
C PRO A 333 -4.57 21.03 15.74
N THR A 334 -4.16 22.30 15.60
CA THR A 334 -3.59 23.17 16.66
C THR A 334 -4.08 24.64 16.54
N GLN A 335 -4.15 25.39 17.65
CA GLN A 335 -4.41 26.85 17.67
C GLN A 335 -3.14 27.70 17.43
N LEU A 336 -3.31 28.96 17.02
CA LEU A 336 -2.23 29.92 16.69
C LEU A 336 -2.40 31.25 17.45
N HIS A 337 -1.30 31.91 17.79
CA HIS A 337 -1.28 33.23 18.44
C HIS A 337 -0.74 34.32 17.48
N VAL A 338 -1.46 35.44 17.35
CA VAL A 338 -1.21 36.46 16.33
C VAL A 338 0.12 37.20 16.53
N GLU A 339 0.35 37.80 17.71
CA GLU A 339 1.48 38.70 17.94
C GLU A 339 2.85 38.01 17.87
N GLU A 340 2.95 36.79 18.41
CA GLU A 340 4.19 36.02 18.36
C GLU A 340 4.50 35.54 16.94
N SER A 341 3.47 35.23 16.15
CA SER A 341 3.63 34.92 14.72
C SER A 341 4.20 36.12 13.94
N HIS A 342 3.79 37.35 14.27
CA HIS A 342 4.34 38.57 13.66
C HIS A 342 5.85 38.72 13.96
N LYS A 343 6.27 38.58 15.23
CA LYS A 343 7.70 38.64 15.60
C LYS A 343 8.55 37.58 14.89
N ILE A 344 8.01 36.38 14.73
CA ILE A 344 8.65 35.26 14.02
C ILE A 344 8.79 35.58 12.53
N LEU A 345 7.76 36.14 11.88
CA LEU A 345 7.82 36.59 10.49
C LEU A 345 8.87 37.71 10.32
N ASP A 346 8.83 38.74 11.18
CA ASP A 346 9.79 39.84 11.14
C ASP A 346 11.25 39.36 11.23
N ARG A 347 11.54 38.48 12.21
CA ARG A 347 12.88 37.90 12.39
C ARG A 347 13.28 36.93 11.27
N TYR A 348 12.32 36.25 10.64
CA TYR A 348 12.60 35.37 9.50
C TYR A 348 13.14 36.17 8.29
N ILE A 349 12.60 37.37 8.03
CA ILE A 349 13.11 38.25 6.95
C ILE A 349 14.51 38.77 7.29
N GLU A 350 14.78 39.15 8.54
CA GLU A 350 16.12 39.57 9.00
C GLU A 350 17.20 38.50 8.81
N LEU A 351 16.81 37.21 8.78
CA LEU A 351 17.69 36.07 8.55
C LEU A 351 17.85 35.74 7.05
N GLY A 352 17.33 36.57 6.14
CA GLY A 352 17.33 36.35 4.69
C GLY A 352 16.26 35.35 4.22
N GLY A 353 15.26 35.06 5.05
CA GLY A 353 14.16 34.16 4.73
C GLY A 353 13.16 34.79 3.74
N ASN A 354 12.81 34.06 2.67
CA ASN A 354 12.02 34.60 1.57
C ASN A 354 11.06 33.62 0.84
N PHE A 355 10.70 32.45 1.39
CA PHE A 355 9.56 31.66 0.87
C PHE A 355 8.75 31.05 2.01
N VAL A 356 7.43 31.03 1.84
CA VAL A 356 6.54 30.96 2.98
C VAL A 356 5.14 30.33 2.61
N ASP A 357 4.61 29.33 3.35
CA ASP A 357 3.32 28.59 3.09
C ASP A 357 2.20 28.76 4.18
N THR A 358 0.94 29.05 3.83
CA THR A 358 -0.12 29.35 4.84
C THR A 358 -0.73 28.14 5.55
N ALA A 359 -0.51 26.91 5.08
CA ALA A 359 -1.15 25.69 5.58
C ALA A 359 -2.69 25.77 5.71
N ASN A 360 -3.37 26.48 4.80
CA ASN A 360 -4.78 26.89 4.93
C ASN A 360 -5.76 25.78 5.38
N MET A 361 -5.66 24.56 4.81
CA MET A 361 -6.51 23.39 5.16
C MET A 361 -6.49 23.00 6.65
N TYR A 362 -5.37 23.26 7.34
CA TYR A 362 -5.13 22.84 8.72
C TYR A 362 -5.79 23.81 9.72
N CYS A 363 -5.73 25.12 9.43
CA CYS A 363 -6.16 26.19 10.34
C CYS A 363 -7.36 27.02 9.81
N TYR A 364 -8.09 26.53 8.81
CA TYR A 364 -9.31 27.16 8.26
C TYR A 364 -9.13 28.64 7.83
N GLY A 365 -7.97 29.00 7.30
CA GLY A 365 -7.63 30.37 6.90
C GLY A 365 -7.25 31.32 8.05
N GLN A 366 -7.13 30.86 9.31
CA GLN A 366 -6.61 31.70 10.41
C GLN A 366 -5.18 32.19 10.12
N SER A 367 -4.35 31.38 9.47
CA SER A 367 -3.02 31.80 9.00
C SER A 367 -3.11 32.96 8.01
N GLU A 368 -4.03 32.89 7.05
CA GLU A 368 -4.26 33.94 6.05
C GLU A 368 -4.66 35.26 6.71
N GLU A 369 -5.50 35.21 7.75
CA GLU A 369 -5.84 36.40 8.53
C GLU A 369 -4.69 36.96 9.38
N ILE A 370 -3.88 36.10 10.01
CA ILE A 370 -2.71 36.52 10.80
C ILE A 370 -1.72 37.26 9.90
N ILE A 371 -1.51 36.73 8.69
CA ILE A 371 -0.59 37.25 7.68
C ILE A 371 -1.15 38.49 6.97
N GLY A 372 -2.45 38.53 6.68
CA GLY A 372 -3.12 39.76 6.22
C GLY A 372 -3.00 40.91 7.22
N LYS A 373 -3.16 40.60 8.52
CA LYS A 373 -2.91 41.55 9.62
C LYS A 373 -1.43 41.90 9.80
N TRP A 374 -0.49 41.07 9.32
CA TRP A 374 0.94 41.41 9.29
C TRP A 374 1.24 42.36 8.13
N PHE A 375 0.82 42.03 6.90
CA PHE A 375 0.93 42.90 5.72
C PHE A 375 0.41 44.31 5.99
N ALA A 376 -0.84 44.42 6.48
CA ALA A 376 -1.49 45.70 6.77
C ALA A 376 -0.81 46.51 7.90
N LYS A 377 0.00 45.86 8.75
CA LYS A 377 0.74 46.48 9.85
C LYS A 377 2.16 46.89 9.47
N THR A 378 2.86 46.10 8.65
CA THR A 378 4.30 46.26 8.39
C THR A 378 4.62 46.78 6.99
N GLY A 379 3.69 46.71 6.03
CA GLY A 379 3.94 47.04 4.64
C GLY A 379 4.80 46.01 3.88
N LYS A 380 5.27 44.94 4.56
CA LYS A 380 6.16 43.89 4.01
C LYS A 380 5.44 42.93 3.05
N ARG A 381 4.53 43.44 2.21
CA ARG A 381 3.81 42.64 1.21
C ARG A 381 4.74 42.15 0.11
N ASP A 382 5.88 42.80 -0.13
CA ASP A 382 6.70 42.58 -1.33
C ASP A 382 8.10 41.97 -1.08
N ASP A 383 8.44 41.57 0.16
CA ASP A 383 9.80 41.13 0.56
C ASP A 383 10.11 39.59 0.56
N VAL A 384 9.17 38.72 0.18
CA VAL A 384 9.11 37.29 0.56
C VAL A 384 8.52 36.37 -0.59
N VAL A 385 8.03 35.10 -0.41
CA VAL A 385 7.16 34.35 -1.41
C VAL A 385 5.93 33.59 -0.83
N LEU A 386 4.68 33.88 -1.28
CA LEU A 386 3.39 33.46 -0.66
C LEU A 386 2.74 32.22 -1.34
N ALA A 387 2.74 31.06 -0.68
CA ALA A 387 1.98 29.88 -1.13
C ALA A 387 0.73 29.58 -0.27
N THR A 388 -0.49 29.80 -0.81
CA THR A 388 -1.75 29.28 -0.20
C THR A 388 -2.33 28.09 -0.93
N LYS A 389 -3.23 27.38 -0.24
CA LYS A 389 -4.00 26.25 -0.75
C LYS A 389 -5.48 26.60 -0.64
N ALA A 390 -6.07 27.11 -1.72
CA ALA A 390 -7.46 27.55 -1.75
C ALA A 390 -8.42 26.42 -1.32
N TYR A 391 -9.08 26.60 -0.18
CA TYR A 391 -9.99 25.60 0.40
C TYR A 391 -11.40 25.80 -0.16
N VAL A 392 -11.78 24.95 -1.12
CA VAL A 392 -13.17 24.81 -1.57
C VAL A 392 -13.93 23.93 -0.57
N PRO A 393 -14.97 24.42 0.14
CA PRO A 393 -15.73 23.59 1.06
C PRO A 393 -16.62 22.59 0.31
N MET A 394 -16.21 21.32 0.25
CA MET A 394 -17.06 20.24 -0.27
C MET A 394 -18.17 19.91 0.74
N GLY A 395 -19.23 20.72 0.71
CA GLY A 395 -20.36 20.59 1.64
C GLY A 395 -21.68 21.28 1.22
N GLN A 396 -21.72 21.98 0.08
CA GLN A 396 -22.95 22.60 -0.43
C GLN A 396 -23.14 22.31 -1.93
N GLY A 397 -24.15 21.49 -2.27
CA GLY A 397 -24.79 21.46 -3.59
C GLY A 397 -24.03 20.82 -4.77
N ILE A 398 -22.81 20.32 -4.62
CA ILE A 398 -22.04 19.73 -5.73
C ILE A 398 -22.49 18.29 -6.05
N ASN A 399 -23.68 18.15 -6.62
CA ASN A 399 -24.22 16.85 -7.08
C ASN A 399 -23.70 16.44 -8.48
N ASP A 400 -23.22 17.40 -9.27
CA ASP A 400 -22.73 17.17 -10.63
C ASP A 400 -21.21 17.00 -10.64
N GLY A 401 -20.70 16.01 -11.36
CA GLY A 401 -19.30 15.58 -11.30
C GLY A 401 -18.29 16.61 -11.82
N GLY A 402 -17.76 17.46 -10.94
CA GLY A 402 -16.59 18.29 -11.23
C GLY A 402 -16.38 19.49 -10.30
N LEU A 403 -15.11 19.86 -10.08
CA LEU A 403 -14.75 21.15 -9.48
C LEU A 403 -15.03 22.27 -10.50
N SER A 404 -16.19 22.93 -10.37
CA SER A 404 -16.57 24.02 -11.28
C SER A 404 -15.64 25.25 -11.12
N ARG A 405 -15.41 25.97 -12.24
CA ARG A 405 -14.63 27.22 -12.25
C ARG A 405 -15.14 28.25 -11.23
N ARG A 406 -16.45 28.29 -10.96
CA ARG A 406 -17.06 29.19 -9.96
C ARG A 406 -16.63 28.86 -8.53
N HIS A 407 -16.49 27.57 -8.18
CA HIS A 407 -16.04 27.17 -6.85
C HIS A 407 -14.56 27.49 -6.61
N LEU A 408 -13.71 27.30 -7.62
CA LEU A 408 -12.31 27.69 -7.59
C LEU A 408 -12.17 29.21 -7.41
N VAL A 409 -12.81 30.00 -8.27
CA VAL A 409 -12.89 31.47 -8.16
C VAL A 409 -13.31 31.89 -6.75
N LYS A 410 -14.37 31.29 -6.21
CA LYS A 410 -14.89 31.70 -4.90
C LYS A 410 -13.90 31.44 -3.75
N ALA A 411 -13.20 30.30 -3.77
CA ALA A 411 -12.16 30.03 -2.78
C ALA A 411 -10.96 30.99 -2.93
N CYS A 412 -10.66 31.48 -4.13
CA CYS A 412 -9.62 32.51 -4.35
C CYS A 412 -10.03 33.86 -3.76
N GLU A 413 -11.27 34.32 -4.02
CA GLU A 413 -11.83 35.54 -3.40
C GLU A 413 -11.76 35.49 -1.87
N ASP A 414 -12.13 34.35 -1.28
CA ASP A 414 -12.20 34.21 0.18
C ASP A 414 -10.81 34.04 0.84
N SER A 415 -9.79 33.64 0.09
CA SER A 415 -8.36 33.72 0.50
C SER A 415 -7.82 35.15 0.37
N LEU A 416 -8.02 35.79 -0.78
CA LEU A 416 -7.66 37.21 -1.04
C LEU A 416 -8.19 38.14 0.06
N LYS A 417 -9.47 37.96 0.41
CA LYS A 417 -10.15 38.74 1.45
C LYS A 417 -9.55 38.56 2.85
N ARG A 418 -9.07 37.36 3.21
CA ARG A 418 -8.40 37.10 4.50
C ARG A 418 -7.00 37.67 4.54
N LEU A 419 -6.27 37.55 3.43
CA LEU A 419 -4.94 38.13 3.23
C LEU A 419 -4.95 39.66 3.05
N GLN A 420 -6.12 40.27 2.88
CA GLN A 420 -6.33 41.72 2.69
C GLN A 420 -5.55 42.28 1.49
N THR A 421 -5.59 41.56 0.36
CA THR A 421 -4.87 41.91 -0.88
C THR A 421 -5.73 41.66 -2.13
N ASP A 422 -5.47 42.40 -3.21
CA ASP A 422 -6.04 42.25 -4.55
C ASP A 422 -5.35 41.15 -5.39
N TYR A 423 -4.24 40.60 -4.90
CA TYR A 423 -3.33 39.74 -5.65
C TYR A 423 -2.92 38.47 -4.90
N ILE A 424 -3.06 37.31 -5.56
CA ILE A 424 -2.59 36.02 -5.06
C ILE A 424 -2.07 35.13 -6.20
N ASP A 425 -0.91 34.51 -6.01
CA ASP A 425 -0.45 33.41 -6.87
C ASP A 425 -1.22 32.15 -6.51
N LEU A 426 -1.72 31.41 -7.52
CA LEU A 426 -2.52 30.22 -7.30
C LEU A 426 -2.04 29.05 -8.16
N TYR A 427 -1.54 28.01 -7.49
CA TYR A 427 -1.13 26.77 -8.14
C TYR A 427 -2.11 25.64 -7.80
N GLN A 428 -2.82 25.08 -8.78
CA GLN A 428 -3.71 23.95 -8.54
C GLN A 428 -3.89 23.01 -9.74
N GLU A 429 -3.79 21.72 -9.47
CA GLU A 429 -3.94 20.60 -10.42
C GLU A 429 -5.40 20.46 -10.89
N LEU A 430 -5.67 20.73 -12.17
CA LEU A 430 -7.00 20.59 -12.78
C LEU A 430 -7.31 19.13 -13.13
N THR A 431 -7.77 18.34 -12.15
CA THR A 431 -8.36 17.02 -12.40
C THR A 431 -9.74 17.15 -13.07
N LEU A 432 -9.77 17.47 -14.37
CA LEU A 432 -10.98 17.56 -15.18
C LEU A 432 -11.57 16.16 -15.44
N ASN A 433 -12.32 15.67 -14.46
CA ASN A 433 -12.95 14.37 -14.50
C ASN A 433 -14.15 14.37 -15.48
N LYS A 434 -13.89 14.12 -16.77
CA LYS A 434 -14.91 13.74 -17.76
C LYS A 434 -14.62 12.35 -18.30
N ALA A 435 -15.65 11.51 -18.29
CA ALA A 435 -15.60 10.22 -18.99
C ALA A 435 -15.45 10.42 -20.51
N ASN A 436 -14.91 9.39 -21.17
CA ASN A 436 -14.82 9.25 -22.62
C ASN A 436 -13.90 10.24 -23.37
N VAL A 437 -12.64 10.35 -22.93
CA VAL A 437 -11.51 10.63 -23.82
C VAL A 437 -10.53 9.46 -23.74
N THR A 438 -10.22 8.84 -24.89
CA THR A 438 -9.17 7.82 -25.01
C THR A 438 -7.86 8.46 -25.44
N ASN A 439 -6.76 7.89 -24.93
CA ASN A 439 -5.36 8.30 -25.07
C ASN A 439 -4.90 9.48 -24.20
N THR A 440 -3.79 9.20 -23.51
CA THR A 440 -2.72 10.08 -22.99
C THR A 440 -2.80 11.58 -23.29
N GLU A 441 -3.06 12.40 -22.26
CA GLU A 441 -2.20 13.49 -21.75
C GLU A 441 -2.98 14.38 -20.76
N THR A 442 -2.35 14.79 -19.65
CA THR A 442 -2.98 15.66 -18.64
C THR A 442 -2.52 17.11 -18.83
N PRO A 443 -3.42 18.06 -19.16
CA PRO A 443 -3.02 19.46 -19.31
C PRO A 443 -2.84 20.13 -17.95
N PHE A 444 -1.60 20.51 -17.63
CA PHE A 444 -1.30 21.47 -16.57
C PHE A 444 -1.72 22.88 -17.01
N LEU A 445 -2.20 23.71 -16.07
CA LEU A 445 -2.78 25.01 -16.40
C LEU A 445 -2.48 26.03 -15.28
N ASP A 446 -1.50 26.90 -15.52
CA ASP A 446 -1.15 27.95 -14.55
C ASP A 446 -2.17 29.10 -14.60
N LEU A 447 -2.68 29.49 -13.42
CA LEU A 447 -3.77 30.47 -13.26
C LEU A 447 -3.33 31.63 -12.37
N ASN A 448 -2.85 32.71 -13.00
CA ASN A 448 -2.69 33.99 -12.32
C ASN A 448 -4.06 34.67 -12.23
N ILE A 449 -4.51 35.02 -11.02
CA ILE A 449 -5.83 35.61 -10.77
C ILE A 449 -5.66 36.96 -10.09
N LYS A 450 -5.99 38.04 -10.81
CA LYS A 450 -6.05 39.40 -10.27
C LYS A 450 -7.45 39.97 -10.41
N ILE A 451 -7.98 40.61 -9.36
CA ILE A 451 -9.27 41.30 -9.42
C ILE A 451 -9.03 42.81 -9.54
N ILE A 452 -9.58 43.43 -10.58
CA ILE A 452 -9.48 44.87 -10.82
C ILE A 452 -10.91 45.41 -10.98
N ASN A 453 -11.29 46.39 -10.16
CA ASN A 453 -12.62 47.04 -10.18
C ASN A 453 -13.83 46.08 -10.08
N GLY A 454 -13.62 44.85 -9.59
CA GLY A 454 -14.65 43.80 -9.51
C GLY A 454 -14.63 42.78 -10.66
N GLU A 455 -13.83 43.01 -11.71
CA GLU A 455 -13.62 42.05 -12.80
C GLU A 455 -12.42 41.13 -12.51
N ILE A 456 -12.56 39.85 -12.88
CA ILE A 456 -11.56 38.82 -12.61
C ILE A 456 -10.68 38.61 -13.84
N HIS A 457 -9.48 39.19 -13.83
CA HIS A 457 -8.47 38.98 -14.85
C HIS A 457 -7.71 37.69 -14.56
N THR A 458 -8.06 36.62 -15.28
CA THR A 458 -7.29 35.36 -15.28
C THR A 458 -6.28 35.34 -16.42
N ARG A 459 -4.98 35.28 -16.12
CA ARG A 459 -3.97 34.85 -17.10
C ARG A 459 -3.83 33.34 -17.02
N VAL A 460 -4.14 32.68 -18.13
CA VAL A 460 -3.87 31.26 -18.38
C VAL A 460 -2.59 31.17 -19.20
N TYR A 461 -1.64 30.34 -18.77
CA TYR A 461 -0.54 29.90 -19.62
C TYR A 461 -0.79 28.44 -20.03
N ASP A 462 -0.93 28.19 -21.34
CA ASP A 462 -0.86 26.85 -21.93
C ASP A 462 0.61 26.59 -22.30
N LYS A 463 1.11 25.37 -22.06
CA LYS A 463 2.50 25.01 -22.35
C LYS A 463 2.81 24.82 -23.84
N ARG A 464 1.81 24.88 -24.74
CA ARG A 464 1.93 24.45 -26.14
C ARG A 464 2.38 25.53 -27.13
N ASP A 465 2.84 26.68 -26.67
CA ASP A 465 3.38 27.78 -27.49
C ASP A 465 4.79 27.50 -28.09
N ASP A 466 4.98 26.29 -28.62
CA ASP A 466 6.02 25.95 -29.60
C ASP A 466 5.40 25.48 -30.95
N PHE A 467 4.09 25.20 -31.01
CA PHE A 467 3.39 24.81 -32.24
C PHE A 467 2.00 25.44 -32.41
N GLY A 468 1.98 26.68 -32.91
CA GLY A 468 1.00 27.16 -33.89
C GLY A 468 -0.50 27.21 -33.49
N PHE A 469 -0.92 28.38 -33.00
CA PHE A 469 -2.28 28.93 -33.08
C PHE A 469 -3.48 27.99 -32.79
N ASN A 470 -4.07 28.16 -31.60
CA ASN A 470 -5.53 28.13 -31.48
C ASN A 470 -6.01 29.18 -30.47
N ILE A 471 -6.60 30.28 -30.98
CA ILE A 471 -7.22 31.31 -30.15
C ILE A 471 -8.54 30.73 -29.61
N VAL A 472 -8.57 30.38 -28.33
CA VAL A 472 -9.82 30.05 -27.63
C VAL A 472 -10.57 31.35 -27.34
N ASN A 473 -11.26 31.87 -28.38
CA ASN A 473 -12.25 32.91 -28.21
C ASN A 473 -13.37 32.40 -27.28
N PHE A 474 -13.68 33.17 -26.25
CA PHE A 474 -14.85 32.96 -25.40
C PHE A 474 -15.93 34.00 -25.76
N PRO A 475 -16.75 33.77 -26.81
CA PRO A 475 -17.91 34.60 -27.05
C PRO A 475 -18.96 34.34 -25.95
N TRP A 476 -19.32 35.40 -25.23
CA TRP A 476 -20.51 35.42 -24.38
C TRP A 476 -21.63 36.11 -25.18
N LEU A 477 -22.82 35.51 -25.23
CA LEU A 477 -24.16 36.13 -25.33
C LEU A 477 -25.19 35.08 -25.77
N ASP A 478 -26.47 35.32 -25.44
CA ASP A 478 -27.60 34.54 -25.93
C ASP A 478 -27.83 34.79 -27.44
N GLY A 479 -28.13 33.73 -28.21
CA GLY A 479 -28.41 33.80 -29.64
C GLY A 479 -28.54 32.44 -30.32
N ASP A 480 -29.33 32.40 -31.39
CA ASP A 480 -29.74 31.19 -32.13
C ASP A 480 -28.75 30.71 -33.23
N VAL A 481 -29.19 29.74 -34.04
CA VAL A 481 -28.65 29.26 -35.34
C VAL A 481 -27.42 28.29 -35.28
N PRO A 482 -27.07 27.50 -36.34
CA PRO A 482 -27.46 26.08 -36.37
C PRO A 482 -26.32 25.04 -36.59
N ARG A 483 -26.71 23.75 -36.65
CA ARG A 483 -25.84 22.57 -36.97
C ARG A 483 -25.33 22.56 -38.43
N LEU A 484 -24.13 21.97 -38.68
CA LEU A 484 -23.74 21.11 -39.83
C LEU A 484 -22.40 20.34 -39.49
N PRO A 485 -21.94 19.29 -40.25
CA PRO A 485 -21.09 18.22 -39.66
C PRO A 485 -19.85 17.67 -40.44
N SER A 486 -18.89 17.07 -39.69
CA SER A 486 -18.05 15.87 -40.02
C SER A 486 -16.89 15.91 -41.06
N TYR A 487 -15.96 14.92 -40.95
CA TYR A 487 -14.72 14.64 -41.74
C TYR A 487 -13.52 15.62 -41.55
N GLY A 488 -12.23 15.27 -41.72
CA GLY A 488 -11.55 13.96 -41.87
C GLY A 488 -10.06 14.01 -42.33
N ILE A 489 -9.13 13.36 -41.58
CA ILE A 489 -7.78 12.76 -41.89
C ILE A 489 -6.88 13.33 -43.03
N TYR A 490 -5.59 13.72 -42.76
CA TYR A 490 -4.32 13.10 -43.32
C TYR A 490 -2.96 13.87 -43.24
N ILE A 491 -1.86 13.07 -43.20
CA ILE A 491 -0.48 13.22 -43.77
C ILE A 491 0.62 14.05 -43.06
N SER A 492 1.89 13.65 -43.31
CA SER A 492 3.16 14.09 -42.69
C SER A 492 4.35 14.11 -43.69
N GLN A 493 5.32 15.02 -43.55
CA GLN A 493 6.71 15.00 -44.10
C GLN A 493 7.51 16.16 -43.44
N LEU A 494 8.64 16.00 -42.74
CA LEU A 494 10.02 15.59 -43.08
C LEU A 494 10.98 16.73 -43.58
N ILE A 495 12.07 16.93 -42.81
CA ILE A 495 13.51 17.09 -43.24
C ILE A 495 14.20 18.50 -43.33
N ARG A 496 15.35 18.62 -42.60
CA ARG A 496 16.58 19.48 -42.78
C ARG A 496 16.46 21.03 -42.68
N ASN A 497 17.20 21.76 -41.83
CA ASN A 497 18.67 21.86 -41.73
C ASN A 497 19.15 22.64 -40.46
N ASN A 498 20.46 22.62 -40.15
CA ASN A 498 21.09 23.40 -39.06
C ASN A 498 21.50 24.83 -39.47
N THR A 499 20.93 25.87 -38.84
CA THR A 499 21.60 27.18 -38.63
C THR A 499 20.94 27.98 -37.51
N THR A 500 21.73 28.69 -36.70
CA THR A 500 21.26 29.61 -35.65
C THR A 500 20.91 30.98 -36.23
N CYS A 501 19.83 31.62 -35.76
CA CYS A 501 19.61 33.06 -35.94
C CYS A 501 18.80 33.64 -34.77
N CYS A 502 19.13 34.87 -34.33
CA CYS A 502 18.47 35.55 -33.21
C CYS A 502 17.88 36.89 -33.65
N VAL A 503 16.57 37.04 -33.55
CA VAL A 503 15.82 38.31 -33.69
C VAL A 503 14.53 38.19 -32.85
N ALA A 504 13.94 39.22 -32.23
CA ALA A 504 14.41 40.33 -31.39
C ALA A 504 13.15 41.07 -30.88
N ILE A 505 13.25 41.71 -29.71
CA ILE A 505 12.17 42.37 -28.94
C ILE A 505 11.36 43.41 -29.74
N PRO A 506 10.02 43.43 -29.59
CA PRO A 506 9.32 44.65 -29.19
C PRO A 506 8.39 44.42 -27.98
N SER A 507 8.27 45.32 -26.99
CA SER A 507 8.98 46.59 -26.78
C SER A 507 9.18 46.89 -25.29
N LEU A 508 10.42 47.19 -24.89
CA LEU A 508 10.73 47.77 -23.58
C LEU A 508 10.57 49.29 -23.63
N LYS A 509 9.78 49.86 -22.72
CA LYS A 509 9.85 51.27 -22.33
C LYS A 509 9.81 51.37 -20.81
N ASN A 510 10.64 52.25 -20.25
CA ASN A 510 10.79 52.56 -18.83
C ASN A 510 11.37 51.41 -17.96
N LEU A 511 12.69 51.20 -18.02
CA LEU A 511 13.50 50.69 -16.90
C LEU A 511 15.01 50.89 -17.19
N GLU A 512 15.50 52.10 -16.94
CA GLU A 512 16.86 52.52 -17.32
C GLU A 512 17.96 52.03 -16.34
N PHE A 513 17.56 51.61 -15.15
CA PHE A 513 18.43 51.26 -14.02
C PHE A 513 19.27 49.96 -14.21
N VAL A 514 18.79 49.01 -15.02
CA VAL A 514 19.36 47.65 -15.06
C VAL A 514 20.59 47.53 -15.97
N LYS A 515 20.70 48.36 -17.01
CA LYS A 515 21.76 48.21 -18.03
C LYS A 515 23.18 48.39 -17.47
N THR A 516 23.36 49.22 -16.46
CA THR A 516 24.68 49.72 -16.05
C THR A 516 25.57 48.69 -15.37
N LYS A 517 25.00 47.67 -14.68
CA LYS A 517 25.79 46.68 -13.91
C LYS A 517 26.05 45.35 -14.61
N VAL A 518 25.30 45.01 -15.67
CA VAL A 518 25.40 43.68 -16.31
C VAL A 518 26.61 43.58 -17.25
N SER A 519 27.03 44.68 -17.89
CA SER A 519 28.09 44.66 -18.91
C SER A 519 29.51 44.45 -18.37
N GLU A 520 29.77 44.77 -17.10
CA GLU A 520 31.13 44.80 -16.54
C GLU A 520 31.71 43.40 -16.20
N SER A 521 30.85 42.38 -16.05
CA SER A 521 31.24 41.11 -15.40
C SER A 521 31.59 39.94 -16.34
N PHE A 522 31.47 40.08 -17.68
CA PHE A 522 31.49 38.95 -18.62
C PHE A 522 32.57 38.99 -19.72
N HIS A 523 33.70 39.66 -19.47
CA HIS A 523 34.86 39.49 -20.35
C HIS A 523 35.59 38.16 -20.08
N GLY A 524 35.53 37.22 -21.05
CA GLY A 524 36.52 36.15 -21.19
C GLY A 524 36.06 34.68 -21.07
N VAL A 525 34.77 34.38 -20.82
CA VAL A 525 34.32 32.99 -20.59
C VAL A 525 33.61 32.38 -21.81
N HIS A 526 34.33 31.61 -22.62
CA HIS A 526 33.72 30.79 -23.68
C HIS A 526 33.12 29.48 -23.13
N LEU A 527 31.85 29.21 -23.47
CA LEU A 527 31.09 28.07 -22.95
C LEU A 527 30.51 27.25 -24.10
N LYS A 528 31.11 26.10 -24.39
CA LYS A 528 30.64 25.15 -25.42
C LYS A 528 29.84 24.02 -24.74
N GLY A 529 28.61 23.78 -25.21
CA GLY A 529 27.80 22.62 -24.80
C GLY A 529 27.12 22.71 -23.42
N LYS A 530 26.81 23.91 -22.93
CA LYS A 530 25.94 24.14 -21.76
C LYS A 530 24.93 25.24 -22.07
N THR A 531 23.70 25.10 -21.56
CA THR A 531 22.68 26.15 -21.69
C THR A 531 22.94 27.26 -20.68
N GLU A 532 22.49 28.48 -20.98
CA GLU A 532 22.65 29.64 -20.09
C GLU A 532 22.03 29.39 -18.69
N SER A 533 20.94 28.61 -18.63
CA SER A 533 20.33 28.13 -17.38
C SER A 533 21.31 27.32 -16.52
N GLN A 534 22.10 26.42 -17.12
CA GLN A 534 23.12 25.63 -16.41
C GLN A 534 24.31 26.49 -15.95
N VAL A 535 24.57 27.60 -16.63
CA VAL A 535 25.62 28.56 -16.28
C VAL A 535 25.15 29.44 -15.12
N ALA A 536 23.91 29.95 -15.19
CA ALA A 536 23.25 30.69 -14.11
C ALA A 536 23.13 29.84 -12.83
N LEU A 537 22.70 28.58 -12.94
CA LEU A 537 22.63 27.67 -11.80
C LEU A 537 24.01 27.48 -11.13
N ARG A 538 25.08 27.37 -11.93
CA ARG A 538 26.44 27.24 -11.42
C ARG A 538 26.99 28.54 -10.83
N TRP A 539 26.58 29.70 -11.35
CA TRP A 539 26.92 31.01 -10.81
C TRP A 539 26.22 31.29 -9.47
N LEU A 540 24.94 30.93 -9.33
CA LEU A 540 24.20 30.99 -8.06
C LEU A 540 24.86 30.10 -6.99
N LEU A 541 25.20 28.85 -7.36
CA LEU A 541 25.95 27.91 -6.50
C LEU A 541 27.39 28.36 -6.18
N GLN A 542 27.94 29.35 -6.90
CA GLN A 542 29.26 29.95 -6.64
C GLN A 542 29.18 31.30 -5.92
N LYS A 543 27.98 31.73 -5.49
CA LYS A 543 27.75 33.05 -4.84
C LYS A 543 27.31 32.98 -3.38
N ASP A 544 27.38 31.79 -2.75
CA ASP A 544 26.92 31.53 -1.38
C ASP A 544 25.47 31.98 -1.09
N ILE A 545 24.63 32.01 -2.13
CA ILE A 545 23.19 32.28 -1.99
C ILE A 545 22.53 31.03 -1.41
N VAL A 546 22.38 31.08 -0.09
CA VAL A 546 21.79 30.11 0.84
C VAL A 546 20.72 29.17 0.24
N PRO A 547 20.80 27.84 0.46
CA PRO A 547 19.66 26.93 0.29
C PRO A 547 18.57 27.31 1.31
N SER A 548 17.60 28.12 0.87
CA SER A 548 16.62 28.77 1.76
C SER A 548 15.84 27.79 2.66
N VAL A 549 15.34 28.27 3.80
CA VAL A 549 14.47 27.53 4.73
C VAL A 549 13.10 28.20 4.73
N ILE A 550 12.00 27.45 4.82
CA ILE A 550 10.62 27.95 4.64
C ILE A 550 9.83 27.98 5.96
N ILE A 551 9.13 29.09 6.24
CA ILE A 551 8.14 29.29 7.33
C ILE A 551 6.75 29.58 6.71
N GLY A 552 5.70 30.07 7.39
CA GLY A 552 4.37 30.27 6.75
C GLY A 552 3.96 31.67 6.20
N CYS A 553 3.70 31.75 4.87
CA CYS A 553 3.16 32.78 3.91
C CYS A 553 3.53 34.32 3.88
N THR A 554 4.07 34.87 2.75
CA THR A 554 4.12 36.32 2.24
C THR A 554 4.89 36.50 0.87
N SER A 555 4.66 37.44 -0.10
CA SER A 555 5.36 37.90 -1.43
C SER A 555 5.63 37.12 -2.79
N ILE A 556 6.53 37.60 -3.73
CA ILE A 556 6.86 37.25 -5.17
C ILE A 556 8.23 37.71 -5.82
N SER A 557 8.79 38.93 -5.63
CA SER A 557 9.54 39.69 -6.70
C SER A 557 10.83 39.10 -7.36
N GLN A 558 11.45 38.04 -6.86
CA GLN A 558 12.60 37.37 -7.51
C GLN A 558 12.19 36.08 -8.29
N LEU A 559 10.89 35.76 -8.29
CA LEU A 559 10.34 34.50 -8.77
C LEU A 559 10.02 34.52 -10.28
N GLU A 560 9.66 35.67 -10.85
CA GLU A 560 9.23 35.80 -12.27
C GLU A 560 10.30 35.33 -13.28
N GLN A 561 11.60 35.50 -12.97
CA GLN A 561 12.69 34.99 -13.82
C GLN A 561 13.05 33.51 -13.57
N ASN A 562 12.59 32.90 -12.47
CA ASN A 562 12.87 31.51 -12.14
C ASN A 562 11.72 30.56 -12.54
N CYS A 563 10.46 30.99 -12.41
CA CYS A 563 9.29 30.19 -12.81
C CYS A 563 9.24 29.89 -14.31
N ALA A 564 9.76 30.76 -15.16
CA ALA A 564 9.83 30.54 -16.61
C ALA A 564 10.70 29.33 -17.03
N ILE A 565 11.65 28.91 -16.18
CA ILE A 565 12.54 27.76 -16.44
C ILE A 565 12.03 26.50 -15.72
N ALA A 566 11.37 26.65 -14.58
CA ALA A 566 10.98 25.57 -13.69
C ALA A 566 9.50 25.15 -13.84
N THR A 567 9.01 24.92 -15.06
CA THR A 567 7.55 24.70 -15.29
C THR A 567 7.04 23.30 -14.93
N GLY A 568 7.90 22.37 -14.48
CA GLY A 568 7.50 21.03 -14.03
C GLY A 568 7.31 20.98 -12.52
N TRP A 569 6.08 21.13 -12.01
CA TRP A 569 5.75 20.90 -10.60
C TRP A 569 4.57 19.94 -10.47
N SER A 570 4.63 19.05 -9.47
CA SER A 570 3.58 18.09 -9.15
C SER A 570 3.24 18.19 -7.66
N LEU A 571 1.97 18.39 -7.36
CA LEU A 571 1.43 18.42 -6.00
C LEU A 571 0.25 17.43 -5.87
N THR A 572 0.43 16.22 -6.44
CA THR A 572 -0.52 15.12 -6.30
C THR A 572 -0.88 14.88 -4.83
N LYS A 573 -2.18 14.80 -4.56
CA LYS A 573 -2.83 15.13 -3.29
C LYS A 573 -2.50 14.28 -2.05
N GLN A 574 -1.53 13.37 -2.06
CA GLN A 574 -1.37 12.29 -1.07
C GLN A 574 -0.28 12.56 0.00
N GLU A 575 1.02 12.43 -0.30
CA GLU A 575 2.07 12.41 0.74
C GLU A 575 3.20 13.44 0.56
N GLN A 576 3.23 14.47 1.41
CA GLN A 576 4.36 15.41 1.57
C GLN A 576 4.97 15.42 3.00
N GLN A 577 4.52 14.53 3.88
CA GLN A 577 5.20 14.31 5.16
C GLN A 577 6.46 13.49 4.94
N TYR A 578 7.60 14.18 4.84
CA TYR A 578 8.88 13.55 4.58
C TYR A 578 9.90 13.97 5.63
N SER A 579 10.40 12.97 6.35
CA SER A 579 11.36 13.10 7.45
C SER A 579 11.96 11.74 7.76
N LEU A 580 13.01 11.72 8.58
CA LEU A 580 13.63 10.49 9.11
C LEU A 580 12.70 9.61 9.98
N LEU A 581 11.43 9.94 10.13
CA LEU A 581 10.43 9.08 10.78
C LEU A 581 9.28 8.67 9.84
N CYS A 582 9.27 9.15 8.60
CA CYS A 582 8.26 8.87 7.56
C CYS A 582 8.90 8.95 6.16
N ARG A 583 9.47 7.83 5.67
CA ARG A 583 10.05 7.71 4.31
C ARG A 583 9.14 7.02 3.27
N HIS A 584 7.87 6.77 3.57
CA HIS A 584 7.00 5.95 2.71
C HIS A 584 6.81 6.53 1.29
N SER A 585 6.72 7.86 1.18
CA SER A 585 6.56 8.60 -0.08
C SER A 585 7.80 8.66 -0.98
N GLU A 586 8.95 8.11 -0.56
CA GLU A 586 10.11 8.01 -1.45
C GLU A 586 9.87 7.07 -2.64
N TYR A 587 9.17 5.97 -2.38
CA TYR A 587 9.07 4.86 -3.33
C TYR A 587 8.17 5.19 -4.52
N GLU A 588 7.16 6.05 -4.34
CA GLU A 588 6.16 6.42 -5.35
C GLU A 588 6.33 7.90 -5.79
N GLU A 589 5.93 8.88 -4.99
CA GLU A 589 5.84 10.29 -5.42
C GLU A 589 7.19 10.99 -5.65
N PHE A 590 8.16 10.85 -4.74
CA PHE A 590 9.46 11.54 -4.88
C PHE A 590 10.16 11.16 -6.18
N GLN A 591 10.14 9.87 -6.55
CA GLN A 591 10.78 9.42 -7.78
C GLN A 591 10.03 9.88 -9.04
N VAL A 592 8.71 10.13 -8.98
CA VAL A 592 7.98 10.83 -10.07
C VAL A 592 8.48 12.26 -10.15
N CYS A 593 8.44 12.99 -9.04
CA CYS A 593 8.88 14.39 -8.99
C CYS A 593 10.33 14.58 -9.48
N LYS A 594 11.28 13.73 -9.06
CA LYS A 594 12.69 13.79 -9.51
C LYS A 594 12.85 13.64 -11.02
N ASN A 595 11.95 12.88 -11.66
CA ASN A 595 12.02 12.58 -13.08
C ASN A 595 11.34 13.65 -13.95
N GLU A 596 10.31 14.31 -13.42
CA GLU A 596 9.62 15.44 -14.06
C GLU A 596 10.30 16.80 -13.78
N GLY A 597 11.45 16.82 -13.09
CA GLY A 597 12.18 18.04 -12.73
C GLY A 597 11.58 18.84 -11.54
N VAL A 598 10.64 18.23 -10.82
CA VAL A 598 9.85 18.83 -9.73
C VAL A 598 10.67 18.89 -8.44
N GLY A 599 10.75 20.09 -7.84
CA GLY A 599 11.18 20.25 -6.45
C GLY A 599 10.10 19.81 -5.47
N VAL A 600 10.46 19.00 -4.47
CA VAL A 600 9.56 18.62 -3.37
C VAL A 600 9.86 19.47 -2.14
N LEU A 601 8.81 19.97 -1.48
CA LEU A 601 8.89 20.74 -0.23
C LEU A 601 8.38 19.90 0.95
N PRO A 602 9.27 19.27 1.76
CA PRO A 602 8.88 18.46 2.91
C PRO A 602 8.22 19.30 4.02
N TRP A 603 7.10 18.82 4.58
CA TRP A 603 6.48 19.45 5.75
C TRP A 603 6.52 18.55 7.00
N SER A 604 6.55 19.19 8.17
CA SER A 604 6.94 18.60 9.45
C SER A 604 8.28 17.81 9.42
N PRO A 605 9.38 18.42 8.92
CA PRO A 605 10.69 17.76 8.77
C PRO A 605 11.27 17.23 10.10
N LEU A 606 10.91 17.86 11.22
CA LEU A 606 11.34 17.48 12.58
C LEU A 606 10.31 16.62 13.34
N LYS A 607 9.27 16.14 12.63
CA LYS A 607 8.16 15.31 13.16
C LYS A 607 7.64 15.79 14.51
N GLY A 608 7.22 17.06 14.56
CA GLY A 608 6.61 17.69 15.73
C GLY A 608 7.56 18.07 16.87
N GLY A 609 8.86 17.81 16.69
CA GLY A 609 9.89 18.04 17.70
C GLY A 609 10.53 16.77 18.25
N LEU A 610 10.24 15.58 17.67
CA LEU A 610 10.94 14.33 18.02
C LEU A 610 12.44 14.41 17.69
N LEU A 611 12.80 15.04 16.57
CA LEU A 611 14.18 15.08 16.06
C LEU A 611 14.99 16.29 16.57
N THR A 612 14.76 16.76 17.80
CA THR A 612 15.32 18.04 18.31
C THR A 612 16.04 17.96 19.66
N GLY A 613 16.59 16.81 20.06
CA GLY A 613 17.48 16.69 21.22
C GLY A 613 16.89 16.81 22.63
N LYS A 614 15.65 17.27 22.76
CA LYS A 614 15.06 17.70 24.05
C LYS A 614 14.51 16.60 24.96
N TYR A 615 14.43 15.35 24.49
CA TYR A 615 13.90 14.20 25.25
C TYR A 615 15.03 13.28 25.75
N LYS A 616 14.75 12.26 26.57
CA LYS A 616 15.77 11.29 27.05
C LYS A 616 15.18 9.88 27.18
N ARG A 617 15.97 8.84 26.87
CA ARG A 617 15.49 7.44 26.88
C ARG A 617 15.12 7.03 28.31
N GLY A 618 13.95 6.42 28.48
CA GLY A 618 13.41 6.08 29.80
C GLY A 618 12.92 7.29 30.61
N GLN A 619 12.86 8.50 30.05
CA GLN A 619 12.27 9.68 30.69
C GLN A 619 11.09 10.18 29.86
N LYS A 620 9.89 10.00 30.41
CA LYS A 620 8.66 10.47 29.76
C LYS A 620 8.69 12.00 29.62
N PRO A 621 8.46 12.55 28.41
CA PRO A 621 8.41 14.00 28.20
C PRO A 621 7.34 14.70 29.05
N GLN A 622 7.62 15.95 29.42
CA GLN A 622 6.75 16.81 30.21
C GLN A 622 6.08 17.88 29.33
N ALA A 623 4.92 18.41 29.76
CA ALA A 623 4.04 19.22 28.92
C ALA A 623 4.71 20.48 28.35
N GLU A 624 5.55 21.12 29.16
CA GLU A 624 6.33 22.32 28.85
C GLU A 624 7.41 22.09 27.77
N GLN A 625 7.76 20.84 27.46
CA GLN A 625 8.76 20.49 26.45
C GLN A 625 8.23 20.57 25.00
N GLY A 626 7.21 21.41 24.76
CA GLY A 626 6.55 21.62 23.48
C GLY A 626 5.64 20.47 23.04
N ARG A 627 5.22 20.45 21.77
CA ARG A 627 4.13 19.59 21.26
C ARG A 627 4.21 18.12 21.69
N ILE A 628 5.33 17.44 21.48
CA ILE A 628 5.50 16.02 21.87
C ILE A 628 5.57 15.84 23.40
N GLY A 629 5.94 16.89 24.15
CA GLY A 629 5.82 16.93 25.61
C GLY A 629 4.36 16.94 26.08
N LEU A 630 3.57 17.86 25.53
CA LEU A 630 2.12 17.96 25.75
C LEU A 630 1.37 16.69 25.30
N ILE A 631 1.83 16.04 24.24
CA ILE A 631 1.27 14.79 23.73
C ILE A 631 1.69 13.61 24.62
N ALA A 632 2.92 13.57 25.15
CA ALA A 632 3.28 12.54 26.13
C ALA A 632 2.39 12.64 27.40
N THR A 633 2.09 13.86 27.89
CA THR A 633 1.17 14.03 29.02
C THR A 633 -0.29 13.76 28.66
N ASN A 634 -0.72 13.97 27.41
CA ASN A 634 -2.04 13.59 26.90
C ASN A 634 -1.99 13.08 25.44
N GLU A 635 -1.85 11.76 25.27
CA GLU A 635 -1.62 11.12 23.96
C GLU A 635 -2.78 11.30 22.96
N LYS A 636 -3.98 11.71 23.44
CA LYS A 636 -5.12 12.05 22.57
C LYS A 636 -4.85 13.22 21.63
N LEU A 637 -3.89 14.09 21.98
CA LEU A 637 -3.47 15.24 21.18
C LEU A 637 -2.53 14.87 20.01
N ALA A 638 -2.14 13.60 19.89
CA ALA A 638 -1.27 13.10 18.83
C ALA A 638 -1.86 13.27 17.43
N ASN A 639 -1.09 13.86 16.52
CA ASN A 639 -1.47 14.13 15.14
C ASN A 639 -0.38 13.73 14.13
N GLN A 640 -0.67 13.80 12.82
CA GLN A 640 0.33 13.49 11.78
C GLN A 640 1.61 14.34 11.95
N ALA A 641 1.45 15.61 12.31
CA ALA A 641 2.56 16.56 12.41
C ALA A 641 3.40 16.33 13.68
N ALA A 642 2.77 15.94 14.78
CA ALA A 642 3.37 15.63 16.08
C ALA A 642 2.69 14.37 16.67
N PRO A 643 3.30 13.18 16.54
CA PRO A 643 2.62 11.93 16.86
C PRO A 643 2.81 11.47 18.32
N ALA A 644 2.07 10.42 18.71
CA ALA A 644 2.04 9.87 20.07
C ALA A 644 3.43 9.43 20.56
N TRP A 645 3.80 9.80 21.79
CA TRP A 645 5.11 9.47 22.36
C TRP A 645 5.31 7.95 22.46
N THR A 646 4.33 7.22 22.97
CA THR A 646 4.34 5.75 23.08
C THR A 646 4.52 5.02 21.75
N LYS A 647 4.18 5.64 20.61
CA LYS A 647 4.46 5.07 19.28
C LYS A 647 5.94 5.22 18.87
N TYR A 648 6.67 6.15 19.47
CA TYR A 648 8.07 6.46 19.13
C TYR A 648 9.04 6.24 20.29
N ASP A 649 8.62 5.95 21.52
CA ASP A 649 9.52 5.57 22.62
C ASP A 649 9.99 4.11 22.48
N ASN A 650 10.72 3.85 21.38
CA ASN A 650 11.16 2.53 20.95
C ASN A 650 12.56 2.59 20.32
N ASP A 651 13.17 1.41 20.18
CA ASP A 651 14.57 1.29 19.79
C ASP A 651 14.87 1.80 18.38
N PHE A 652 13.88 1.79 17.46
CA PHE A 652 14.02 2.40 16.14
C PHE A 652 14.28 3.92 16.23
N TYR A 653 13.41 4.66 16.94
CA TYR A 653 13.60 6.09 17.16
C TYR A 653 14.84 6.40 17.99
N TRP A 654 15.13 5.61 19.04
CA TRP A 654 16.31 5.84 19.88
C TRP A 654 17.63 5.59 19.13
N ASN A 655 17.69 4.60 18.23
CA ASN A 655 18.85 4.35 17.38
C ASN A 655 19.02 5.44 16.31
N LEU A 656 17.92 5.85 15.64
CA LEU A 656 17.92 6.97 14.71
C LEU A 656 18.43 8.25 15.38
N ARG A 657 17.91 8.55 16.58
CA ARG A 657 18.23 9.75 17.32
C ARG A 657 19.67 9.74 17.84
N GLY A 658 20.19 8.61 18.31
CA GLY A 658 21.61 8.46 18.61
C GLY A 658 22.50 8.69 17.38
N GLY A 659 22.01 8.33 16.18
CA GLY A 659 22.61 8.71 14.90
C GLY A 659 22.67 10.23 14.70
N LEU A 660 21.56 10.94 14.89
CA LEU A 660 21.49 12.41 14.82
C LEU A 660 22.37 13.10 15.87
N GLU A 661 22.39 12.60 17.10
CA GLU A 661 23.16 13.19 18.22
C GLU A 661 24.67 13.09 17.95
N GLN A 662 25.16 11.94 17.46
CA GLN A 662 26.57 11.79 17.10
C GLN A 662 26.97 12.71 15.96
N ILE A 663 26.20 12.71 14.86
CA ILE A 663 26.47 13.56 13.69
C ILE A 663 26.39 15.06 14.06
N GLY A 664 25.54 15.42 15.02
CA GLY A 664 25.49 16.77 15.59
C GLY A 664 26.79 17.14 16.30
N LYS A 665 27.31 16.26 17.17
CA LYS A 665 28.61 16.45 17.84
C LYS A 665 29.75 16.57 16.84
N ASP A 666 29.77 15.73 15.80
CA ASP A 666 30.82 15.73 14.76
C ASP A 666 30.95 17.09 14.03
N HIS A 667 29.84 17.84 13.90
CA HIS A 667 29.79 19.14 13.19
C HIS A 667 29.60 20.37 14.10
N GLY A 668 29.45 20.19 15.42
CA GLY A 668 29.07 21.27 16.34
C GLY A 668 27.64 21.79 16.10
N LYS A 669 26.69 20.90 15.81
CA LYS A 669 25.30 21.19 15.41
C LYS A 669 24.29 20.45 16.28
N THR A 670 23.05 20.92 16.30
CA THR A 670 21.94 20.25 17.00
C THR A 670 21.36 19.10 16.18
N GLU A 671 20.68 18.16 16.83
CA GLU A 671 19.93 17.09 16.13
C GLU A 671 18.92 17.65 15.11
N SER A 672 18.28 18.78 15.43
CA SER A 672 17.38 19.50 14.53
C SER A 672 18.10 19.91 13.25
N GLN A 673 19.30 20.48 13.40
CA GLN A 673 20.11 20.95 12.29
C GLN A 673 20.57 19.78 11.41
N VAL A 674 20.92 18.63 11.99
CA VAL A 674 21.24 17.40 11.23
C VAL A 674 20.03 16.87 10.46
N ALA A 675 18.86 16.76 11.10
CA ALA A 675 17.65 16.27 10.44
C ALA A 675 17.18 17.20 9.31
N LEU A 676 17.30 18.52 9.48
CA LEU A 676 17.02 19.51 8.43
C LEU A 676 18.07 19.48 7.32
N LYS A 677 19.36 19.36 7.65
CA LYS A 677 20.44 19.28 6.66
C LYS A 677 20.35 18.02 5.80
N TRP A 678 19.96 16.89 6.39
CA TRP A 678 19.72 15.65 5.68
C TRP A 678 18.64 15.80 4.58
N LEU A 679 17.57 16.55 4.86
CA LEU A 679 16.57 16.88 3.84
C LEU A 679 17.12 17.85 2.79
N LEU A 680 17.74 18.96 3.21
CA LEU A 680 18.30 20.00 2.34
C LEU A 680 19.49 19.52 1.46
N GLN A 681 19.97 18.30 1.65
CA GLN A 681 20.99 17.65 0.83
C GLN A 681 20.45 16.52 -0.06
N LYS A 682 19.13 16.35 -0.19
CA LYS A 682 18.51 15.50 -1.22
C LYS A 682 18.37 16.32 -2.51
N ASP A 683 18.82 15.79 -3.65
CA ASP A 683 18.82 16.49 -4.96
C ASP A 683 17.48 17.14 -5.38
N ILE A 684 16.38 16.62 -4.84
CA ILE A 684 14.99 16.96 -5.16
C ILE A 684 14.36 17.95 -4.16
N VAL A 685 15.05 18.29 -3.06
CA VAL A 685 14.51 19.12 -1.98
C VAL A 685 15.15 20.52 -2.06
N PRO A 686 14.57 21.48 -2.82
CA PRO A 686 15.11 22.83 -2.88
C PRO A 686 14.98 23.58 -1.54
N SER A 687 14.02 23.19 -0.69
CA SER A 687 13.83 23.75 0.65
C SER A 687 12.89 22.89 1.53
N VAL A 688 12.82 23.17 2.83
CA VAL A 688 12.03 22.46 3.86
C VAL A 688 11.11 23.40 4.62
N ILE A 689 9.85 22.98 4.83
CA ILE A 689 8.81 23.75 5.53
C ILE A 689 8.90 23.48 7.04
N ILE A 690 9.52 24.39 7.78
CA ILE A 690 9.66 24.31 9.24
C ILE A 690 8.52 25.02 9.98
N GLY A 691 8.15 24.47 11.13
CA GLY A 691 7.33 25.16 12.13
C GLY A 691 8.19 25.55 13.33
N CYS A 692 8.05 26.79 13.79
CA CYS A 692 8.66 27.27 15.03
C CYS A 692 7.61 27.98 15.91
N THR A 693 7.91 28.10 17.20
CA THR A 693 7.09 28.84 18.18
C THR A 693 7.90 29.86 19.00
N SER A 694 9.12 30.16 18.57
CA SER A 694 9.97 31.22 19.13
C SER A 694 11.09 31.60 18.15
N ILE A 695 11.63 32.81 18.31
CA ILE A 695 12.77 33.34 17.54
C ILE A 695 14.00 32.41 17.60
N SER A 696 14.37 31.93 18.79
CA SER A 696 15.56 31.07 18.94
C SER A 696 15.40 29.72 18.22
N GLN A 697 14.18 29.17 18.15
CA GLN A 697 13.92 27.96 17.37
C GLN A 697 14.01 28.21 15.86
N LEU A 698 13.54 29.38 15.40
CA LEU A 698 13.72 29.85 14.03
C LEU A 698 15.22 29.95 13.67
N GLU A 699 16.01 30.64 14.49
CA GLU A 699 17.45 30.83 14.26
C GLU A 699 18.22 29.50 14.22
N GLN A 700 17.94 28.60 15.17
CA GLN A 700 18.54 27.27 15.20
C GLN A 700 18.22 26.46 13.94
N ASN A 701 16.98 26.51 13.44
CA ASN A 701 16.58 25.79 12.24
C ASN A 701 17.18 26.43 10.97
N CYS A 702 17.21 27.76 10.85
CA CYS A 702 17.82 28.44 9.69
C CYS A 702 19.33 28.18 9.59
N ALA A 703 20.04 28.05 10.72
CA ALA A 703 21.45 27.64 10.77
C ALA A 703 21.71 26.18 10.32
N ALA A 704 20.68 25.41 9.93
CA ALA A 704 20.86 24.18 9.17
C ALA A 704 21.26 24.46 7.70
N ALA A 705 20.81 25.55 7.09
CA ALA A 705 21.07 25.82 5.67
C ALA A 705 22.54 26.13 5.36
N THR A 706 23.17 27.00 6.16
CA THR A 706 24.41 27.70 5.81
C THR A 706 25.66 27.18 6.53
N GLY A 707 26.81 27.25 5.86
CA GLY A 707 28.14 27.15 6.51
C GLY A 707 28.62 25.76 6.94
N TRP A 708 27.95 24.67 6.55
CA TRP A 708 28.40 23.28 6.76
C TRP A 708 27.61 22.30 5.87
N SER A 709 28.04 21.02 5.84
CA SER A 709 27.40 19.94 5.07
C SER A 709 27.65 18.57 5.68
N LEU A 710 26.63 17.71 5.67
CA LEU A 710 26.76 16.29 5.95
C LEU A 710 27.60 15.59 4.87
N THR A 711 28.46 14.66 5.28
CA THR A 711 29.16 13.77 4.33
C THR A 711 28.18 12.76 3.73
N LYS A 712 28.54 12.14 2.60
CA LYS A 712 27.72 11.06 2.01
C LYS A 712 27.48 9.92 3.01
N GLU A 713 28.50 9.52 3.75
CA GLU A 713 28.40 8.47 4.79
C GLU A 713 27.39 8.86 5.88
N GLN A 714 27.36 10.13 6.30
CA GLN A 714 26.37 10.63 7.27
C GLN A 714 24.95 10.66 6.70
N MET A 715 24.78 10.95 5.40
CA MET A 715 23.49 10.85 4.70
C MET A 715 23.00 9.40 4.65
N ASP A 716 23.83 8.49 4.11
CA ASP A 716 23.52 7.07 3.96
C ASP A 716 23.22 6.41 5.33
N LYS A 717 23.93 6.82 6.38
CA LYS A 717 23.72 6.36 7.77
C LYS A 717 22.34 6.71 8.31
N LEU A 718 21.79 7.89 7.98
CA LEU A 718 20.48 8.37 8.45
C LEU A 718 19.32 7.80 7.64
N ASP A 719 19.51 7.63 6.32
CA ASP A 719 18.56 6.97 5.44
C ASP A 719 18.11 5.61 6.00
N GLU A 720 19.04 4.71 6.28
CA GLU A 720 18.67 3.33 6.62
C GLU A 720 18.22 3.18 8.09
N LEU A 721 18.65 4.06 8.99
CA LEU A 721 18.09 4.23 10.34
C LEU A 721 16.61 4.67 10.36
N SER A 722 16.02 5.01 9.22
CA SER A 722 14.64 5.55 9.10
C SER A 722 13.69 4.67 8.26
N SER A 723 13.98 3.37 8.16
CA SER A 723 13.22 2.37 7.37
C SER A 723 12.17 1.56 8.18
N THR A 724 11.20 0.95 7.48
CA THR A 724 10.10 0.13 8.08
C THR A 724 9.87 -1.16 7.30
N GLU A 725 9.38 -2.20 7.99
CA GLU A 725 9.32 -3.59 7.52
C GLU A 725 7.93 -4.01 7.00
N LYS A 726 7.90 -4.85 5.97
CA LYS A 726 6.70 -5.47 5.37
C LYS A 726 6.85 -7.00 5.34
N PRO A 727 5.76 -7.78 5.33
CA PRO A 727 5.85 -9.24 5.17
C PRO A 727 6.35 -9.65 3.76
N TYR A 728 6.88 -10.86 3.67
CA TYR A 728 7.21 -11.52 2.40
C TYR A 728 5.92 -12.05 1.73
N PRO A 729 5.76 -12.01 0.38
CA PRO A 729 6.69 -11.50 -0.63
C PRO A 729 6.66 -9.98 -0.89
N TYR A 730 5.74 -9.25 -0.27
CA TYR A 730 5.45 -7.84 -0.55
C TYR A 730 6.68 -6.93 -0.47
N GLU A 731 7.49 -7.02 0.60
CA GLU A 731 8.70 -6.18 0.69
C GLU A 731 9.70 -6.47 -0.45
N MET A 732 9.81 -7.73 -0.87
CA MET A 732 10.71 -8.14 -1.94
C MET A 732 10.21 -7.71 -3.32
N ILE A 733 8.89 -7.76 -3.55
CA ILE A 733 8.23 -7.26 -4.77
C ILE A 733 8.40 -5.74 -4.88
N ASP A 734 8.16 -5.00 -3.79
CA ASP A 734 8.32 -3.55 -3.73
C ASP A 734 9.80 -3.15 -3.97
N ARG A 735 10.74 -3.80 -3.26
CA ARG A 735 12.19 -3.61 -3.47
C ARG A 735 12.60 -3.95 -4.91
N GLY A 736 11.98 -4.94 -5.53
CA GLY A 736 12.20 -5.28 -6.93
C GLY A 736 11.68 -4.22 -7.90
N ASN A 737 10.51 -3.63 -7.63
CA ASN A 737 9.85 -2.63 -8.49
C ASN A 737 10.42 -1.20 -8.34
N MET A 738 11.20 -0.93 -7.30
CA MET A 738 12.01 0.30 -7.21
C MET A 738 12.83 0.54 -8.49
N GLY A 739 12.70 1.75 -9.04
CA GLY A 739 13.39 2.19 -10.27
C GLY A 739 12.69 1.83 -11.58
N ARG A 740 11.55 1.12 -11.57
CA ARG A 740 10.83 0.76 -12.81
C ARG A 740 9.45 1.43 -12.94
N LYS A 741 9.49 2.70 -13.33
CA LYS A 741 8.35 3.50 -13.79
C LYS A 741 8.57 3.90 -15.26
N ASN A 742 7.69 4.72 -15.84
CA ASN A 742 7.89 5.30 -17.18
C ASN A 742 9.20 6.09 -17.32
N THR A 743 9.78 6.52 -16.20
CA THR A 743 11.02 7.29 -16.13
C THR A 743 12.09 6.50 -15.36
N PHE A 744 13.15 6.13 -16.08
CA PHE A 744 14.18 5.18 -15.64
C PHE A 744 15.27 5.85 -14.79
N HIS A 745 15.70 5.16 -13.74
CA HIS A 745 16.96 5.41 -13.05
C HIS A 745 17.81 4.13 -13.09
N PRO A 746 19.12 4.21 -13.40
CA PRO A 746 20.00 3.06 -13.35
C PRO A 746 20.22 2.63 -11.89
N SER A 747 19.43 1.66 -11.43
CA SER A 747 19.56 1.08 -10.10
C SER A 747 20.92 0.38 -9.96
N PRO A 748 21.70 0.64 -8.89
CA PRO A 748 22.92 -0.11 -8.61
C PRO A 748 22.63 -1.61 -8.43
N ALA A 749 23.55 -2.49 -8.83
CA ALA A 749 23.37 -3.93 -8.67
C ALA A 749 23.44 -4.35 -7.19
N VAL A 750 22.28 -4.49 -6.53
CA VAL A 750 22.16 -4.73 -5.07
C VAL A 750 22.58 -6.15 -4.63
N PHE A 751 23.04 -7.02 -5.54
CA PHE A 751 23.29 -8.45 -5.29
C PHE A 751 24.73 -8.91 -5.57
N THR A 752 25.72 -8.10 -5.17
CA THR A 752 27.09 -8.59 -4.98
C THR A 752 27.21 -9.32 -3.64
N ALA A 753 27.24 -10.65 -3.66
CA ALA A 753 27.50 -11.44 -2.45
C ALA A 753 28.97 -11.22 -1.98
N PRO A 754 29.23 -10.97 -0.68
CA PRO A 754 30.57 -10.60 -0.19
C PRO A 754 31.59 -11.75 -0.21
N THR A 755 31.17 -12.96 -0.61
CA THR A 755 32.04 -14.15 -0.75
C THR A 755 31.94 -14.67 -2.18
N GLN A 756 32.86 -14.25 -3.05
CA GLN A 756 33.04 -14.86 -4.36
C GLN A 756 34.00 -16.05 -4.23
N LEU A 757 33.53 -17.24 -4.61
CA LEU A 757 34.40 -18.40 -4.78
C LEU A 757 35.17 -18.26 -6.09
N GLN A 758 36.42 -18.73 -6.12
CA GLN A 758 37.17 -18.85 -7.37
C GLN A 758 36.56 -19.91 -8.29
N VAL A 759 36.86 -19.84 -9.59
CA VAL A 759 36.27 -20.72 -10.62
C VAL A 759 36.58 -22.19 -10.32
N GLU A 760 37.82 -22.48 -9.89
CA GLU A 760 38.32 -23.81 -9.58
C GLU A 760 37.61 -24.43 -8.37
N GLU A 761 37.39 -23.67 -7.30
CA GLU A 761 36.65 -24.13 -6.12
C GLU A 761 35.16 -24.31 -6.44
N SER A 762 34.60 -23.43 -7.25
CA SER A 762 33.23 -23.56 -7.74
C SER A 762 33.06 -24.85 -8.57
N HIS A 763 34.01 -25.15 -9.46
CA HIS A 763 34.04 -26.40 -10.22
C HIS A 763 34.17 -27.63 -9.32
N LYS A 764 35.03 -27.61 -8.29
CA LYS A 764 35.15 -28.70 -7.30
C LYS A 764 33.84 -28.95 -6.53
N ILE A 765 33.10 -27.89 -6.18
CA ILE A 765 31.80 -27.97 -5.51
C ILE A 765 30.76 -28.59 -6.45
N ILE A 766 30.69 -28.18 -7.73
CA ILE A 766 29.79 -28.79 -8.72
C ILE A 766 30.16 -30.27 -8.93
N ASP A 767 31.43 -30.59 -9.17
CA ASP A 767 31.91 -31.98 -9.32
C ASP A 767 31.55 -32.86 -8.11
N ARG A 768 31.58 -32.30 -6.89
CA ARG A 768 31.17 -33.01 -5.68
C ARG A 768 29.66 -33.13 -5.55
N PHE A 769 28.88 -32.14 -5.97
CA PHE A 769 27.41 -32.18 -5.97
C PHE A 769 26.90 -33.30 -6.90
N ILE A 770 27.45 -33.42 -8.10
CA ILE A 770 27.11 -34.52 -9.03
C ILE A 770 27.51 -35.88 -8.41
N LYS A 771 28.69 -35.98 -7.78
CA LYS A 771 29.14 -37.19 -7.06
C LYS A 771 28.32 -37.53 -5.80
N LEU A 772 27.46 -36.62 -5.34
CA LEU A 772 26.49 -36.84 -4.24
C LEU A 772 25.08 -37.16 -4.77
N GLY A 773 24.90 -37.27 -6.10
CA GLY A 773 23.62 -37.52 -6.75
C GLY A 773 22.75 -36.29 -6.99
N GLY A 774 23.28 -35.08 -6.77
CA GLY A 774 22.60 -33.83 -7.10
C GLY A 774 22.71 -33.49 -8.58
N ASN A 775 21.61 -33.03 -9.19
CA ASN A 775 21.55 -32.67 -10.62
C ASN A 775 20.86 -31.32 -10.92
N PHE A 776 20.29 -30.65 -9.93
CA PHE A 776 19.59 -29.37 -10.10
C PHE A 776 20.48 -28.20 -9.69
N ILE A 777 20.77 -27.29 -10.63
CA ILE A 777 21.61 -26.10 -10.41
C ILE A 777 20.77 -24.86 -10.65
N ASP A 778 20.59 -24.04 -9.61
CA ASP A 778 19.91 -22.76 -9.69
C ASP A 778 20.89 -21.59 -9.77
N THR A 779 20.61 -20.65 -10.69
CA THR A 779 21.31 -19.38 -10.84
C THR A 779 20.32 -18.28 -11.29
N ALA A 780 20.82 -17.10 -11.62
CA ALA A 780 20.08 -16.00 -12.25
C ALA A 780 21.05 -15.11 -13.02
N ASN A 781 20.59 -14.44 -14.07
CA ASN A 781 21.42 -13.55 -14.89
C ASN A 781 22.17 -12.47 -14.08
N MET A 782 21.58 -11.99 -12.98
CA MET A 782 22.14 -10.96 -12.10
C MET A 782 23.10 -11.48 -11.01
N TYR A 783 23.24 -12.79 -10.81
CA TYR A 783 24.07 -13.32 -9.72
C TYR A 783 25.56 -13.11 -10.02
N CYS A 784 26.17 -12.20 -9.26
CA CYS A 784 27.50 -11.64 -9.51
C CYS A 784 27.64 -11.08 -10.94
N ASP A 785 26.64 -10.32 -11.41
CA ASP A 785 26.66 -9.66 -12.73
C ASP A 785 26.94 -10.64 -13.90
N GLY A 786 26.22 -11.77 -13.90
CA GLY A 786 26.35 -12.84 -14.89
C GLY A 786 27.47 -13.86 -14.61
N GLN A 787 28.40 -13.59 -13.71
CA GLN A 787 29.55 -14.49 -13.44
C GLN A 787 29.13 -15.89 -12.98
N SER A 788 27.99 -16.03 -12.28
CA SER A 788 27.48 -17.34 -11.89
C SER A 788 27.14 -18.23 -13.10
N GLU A 789 26.49 -17.66 -14.11
CA GLU A 789 26.19 -18.37 -15.37
C GLU A 789 27.47 -18.69 -16.15
N GLU A 790 28.46 -17.77 -16.17
CA GLU A 790 29.74 -18.02 -16.83
C GLU A 790 30.55 -19.15 -16.20
N ILE A 791 30.58 -19.24 -14.87
CA ILE A 791 31.29 -20.31 -14.16
C ILE A 791 30.66 -21.67 -14.49
N ILE A 792 29.33 -21.74 -14.53
CA ILE A 792 28.58 -22.95 -14.91
C ILE A 792 28.85 -23.31 -16.39
N GLY A 793 28.82 -22.34 -17.31
CA GLY A 793 29.13 -22.59 -18.73
C GLY A 793 30.57 -23.05 -18.96
N LYS A 794 31.54 -22.46 -18.24
CA LYS A 794 32.95 -22.90 -18.24
C LYS A 794 33.10 -24.32 -17.68
N TRP A 795 32.25 -24.74 -16.74
CA TRP A 795 32.20 -26.13 -16.26
C TRP A 795 31.64 -27.09 -17.33
N PHE A 796 30.57 -26.73 -18.04
CA PHE A 796 30.04 -27.56 -19.14
C PHE A 796 31.06 -27.80 -20.24
N VAL A 797 31.70 -26.74 -20.77
CA VAL A 797 32.71 -26.87 -21.83
C VAL A 797 33.93 -27.68 -21.36
N LYS A 798 34.30 -27.58 -20.08
CA LYS A 798 35.41 -28.34 -19.48
C LYS A 798 35.11 -29.83 -19.26
N THR A 799 33.84 -30.21 -19.08
CA THR A 799 33.47 -31.57 -18.61
C THR A 799 32.58 -32.37 -19.55
N GLY A 800 31.91 -31.70 -20.51
CA GLY A 800 30.86 -32.29 -21.35
C GLY A 800 29.51 -32.49 -20.64
N LYS A 801 29.40 -32.20 -19.35
CA LYS A 801 28.27 -32.58 -18.49
C LYS A 801 27.08 -31.62 -18.53
N ARG A 802 26.75 -31.07 -19.71
CA ARG A 802 25.55 -30.21 -19.86
C ARG A 802 24.27 -31.02 -19.64
N ASP A 803 24.22 -32.23 -20.18
CA ASP A 803 23.02 -33.06 -20.22
C ASP A 803 22.82 -33.86 -18.91
N ASP A 804 23.84 -33.93 -18.05
CA ASP A 804 23.80 -34.52 -16.71
C ASP A 804 22.95 -33.69 -15.72
N VAL A 805 22.63 -32.43 -16.04
CA VAL A 805 22.06 -31.45 -15.08
C VAL A 805 20.87 -30.66 -15.62
N VAL A 806 19.98 -30.30 -14.70
CA VAL A 806 18.86 -29.38 -14.92
C VAL A 806 19.29 -27.98 -14.47
N VAL A 807 19.36 -27.03 -15.41
CA VAL A 807 19.76 -25.64 -15.14
C VAL A 807 18.54 -24.74 -15.03
N ALA A 808 18.37 -24.13 -13.85
CA ALA A 808 17.45 -23.03 -13.65
C ALA A 808 18.17 -21.69 -13.71
N THR A 809 17.70 -20.76 -14.55
CA THR A 809 18.13 -19.35 -14.51
C THR A 809 16.93 -18.40 -14.63
N LYS A 810 17.16 -17.10 -14.42
CA LYS A 810 16.12 -16.09 -14.24
C LYS A 810 16.46 -14.79 -14.95
N ALA A 811 15.42 -14.07 -15.35
CA ALA A 811 15.49 -12.71 -15.88
C ALA A 811 14.48 -11.78 -15.21
N ARG A 812 14.57 -10.46 -15.52
CA ARG A 812 13.83 -9.29 -15.02
C ARG A 812 14.71 -8.21 -14.39
N ALA A 813 15.86 -8.59 -13.85
CA ALA A 813 16.82 -7.67 -13.23
C ALA A 813 17.53 -6.76 -14.27
N PRO A 814 18.03 -5.58 -13.88
CA PRO A 814 18.84 -4.74 -14.75
C PRO A 814 20.19 -5.42 -15.08
N MET A 815 20.40 -5.74 -16.36
CA MET A 815 21.66 -6.29 -16.91
C MET A 815 22.35 -5.31 -17.87
N GLY A 816 22.17 -4.01 -17.64
CA GLY A 816 22.63 -2.94 -18.51
C GLY A 816 22.17 -1.56 -18.04
N ARG A 817 22.52 -0.52 -18.79
CA ARG A 817 22.23 0.89 -18.44
C ARG A 817 21.10 1.50 -19.28
N GLY A 818 20.60 0.81 -20.30
CA GLY A 818 19.49 1.27 -21.13
C GLY A 818 18.14 0.99 -20.48
N VAL A 819 17.13 1.81 -20.81
CA VAL A 819 15.78 1.73 -20.23
C VAL A 819 15.00 0.43 -20.55
N ASN A 820 15.56 -0.42 -21.42
CA ASN A 820 15.03 -1.73 -21.80
C ASN A 820 15.90 -2.90 -21.25
N ASP A 821 16.97 -2.60 -20.51
CA ASP A 821 17.89 -3.61 -19.97
C ASP A 821 17.40 -4.20 -18.63
N CYS A 822 16.16 -3.93 -18.22
CA CYS A 822 15.43 -4.63 -17.17
C CYS A 822 14.00 -5.00 -17.61
N GLY A 823 13.37 -5.98 -16.94
CA GLY A 823 11.92 -6.19 -16.96
C GLY A 823 11.39 -7.51 -17.55
N LEU A 824 10.07 -7.62 -17.69
CA LEU A 824 9.41 -8.77 -18.35
C LEU A 824 8.83 -8.44 -19.74
N SER A 825 9.15 -7.26 -20.29
CA SER A 825 8.78 -6.93 -21.67
C SER A 825 9.41 -7.93 -22.66
N ARG A 826 8.73 -8.16 -23.78
CA ARG A 826 9.15 -9.09 -24.83
C ARG A 826 10.58 -8.83 -25.28
N ARG A 827 10.93 -7.55 -25.46
CA ARG A 827 12.29 -7.12 -25.82
C ARG A 827 13.33 -7.52 -24.77
N HIS A 828 13.03 -7.35 -23.48
CA HIS A 828 13.97 -7.72 -22.42
C HIS A 828 14.10 -9.24 -22.30
N LEU A 829 12.99 -9.99 -22.22
CA LEU A 829 13.01 -11.43 -22.03
C LEU A 829 13.76 -12.17 -23.14
N LEU A 830 13.53 -11.78 -24.41
CA LEU A 830 14.26 -12.36 -25.54
C LEU A 830 15.77 -12.10 -25.44
N LYS A 831 16.19 -10.85 -25.17
CA LYS A 831 17.61 -10.49 -24.99
C LYS A 831 18.24 -11.19 -23.78
N ALA A 832 17.56 -11.22 -22.64
CA ALA A 832 18.06 -11.84 -21.43
C ALA A 832 18.25 -13.35 -21.59
N CYS A 833 17.34 -14.03 -22.29
CA CYS A 833 17.47 -15.45 -22.61
C CYS A 833 18.69 -15.71 -23.50
N GLU A 834 18.85 -14.95 -24.59
CA GLU A 834 20.01 -15.02 -25.49
C GLU A 834 21.34 -14.81 -24.74
N ASP A 835 21.42 -13.82 -23.85
CA ASP A 835 22.65 -13.51 -23.14
C ASP A 835 22.95 -14.51 -22.00
N SER A 836 21.93 -15.10 -21.38
CA SER A 836 22.09 -16.23 -20.46
C SER A 836 22.59 -17.49 -21.18
N LEU A 837 22.03 -17.82 -22.35
CA LEU A 837 22.49 -18.95 -23.18
C LEU A 837 23.97 -18.82 -23.55
N LYS A 838 24.43 -17.60 -23.90
CA LYS A 838 25.84 -17.30 -24.18
C LYS A 838 26.74 -17.50 -22.96
N ARG A 839 26.37 -16.98 -21.78
CA ARG A 839 27.17 -17.13 -20.54
C ARG A 839 27.22 -18.60 -20.09
N LEU A 840 26.08 -19.29 -20.12
CA LEU A 840 25.96 -20.73 -19.86
C LEU A 840 26.58 -21.61 -20.96
N GLN A 841 27.03 -21.04 -22.08
CA GLN A 841 27.66 -21.75 -23.21
C GLN A 841 26.85 -22.99 -23.67
N THR A 842 25.53 -22.81 -23.79
CA THR A 842 24.57 -23.87 -24.15
C THR A 842 23.49 -23.32 -25.08
N ASN A 843 22.86 -24.20 -25.86
CA ASN A 843 21.77 -23.87 -26.77
C ASN A 843 20.37 -23.97 -26.12
N TYR A 844 20.26 -24.39 -24.85
CA TYR A 844 18.98 -24.39 -24.13
C TYR A 844 19.11 -24.24 -22.60
N ILE A 845 18.09 -23.64 -22.00
CA ILE A 845 17.86 -23.59 -20.54
C ILE A 845 16.76 -24.61 -20.18
N ASP A 846 16.88 -25.32 -19.06
CA ASP A 846 15.84 -26.27 -18.64
C ASP A 846 14.65 -25.55 -18.01
N LEU A 847 14.92 -24.65 -17.05
CA LEU A 847 13.90 -23.88 -16.35
C LEU A 847 14.25 -22.38 -16.36
N TYR A 848 13.46 -21.59 -17.08
CA TYR A 848 13.64 -20.14 -17.15
C TYR A 848 12.57 -19.42 -16.32
N GLN A 849 12.97 -18.68 -15.28
CA GLN A 849 12.02 -18.09 -14.33
C GLN A 849 11.96 -16.57 -14.42
N THR A 850 10.76 -15.99 -14.25
CA THR A 850 10.65 -14.56 -13.94
C THR A 850 11.16 -14.33 -12.51
N HIS A 851 12.03 -13.35 -12.28
CA HIS A 851 12.65 -13.20 -10.95
C HIS A 851 11.76 -12.47 -9.93
N PHE A 852 10.82 -11.65 -10.41
CA PHE A 852 9.82 -10.91 -9.62
C PHE A 852 8.59 -10.63 -10.50
N TRP A 853 7.46 -10.31 -9.86
CA TRP A 853 6.32 -9.69 -10.55
C TRP A 853 6.69 -8.40 -11.31
N ASP A 854 5.87 -8.07 -12.30
CA ASP A 854 6.00 -6.88 -13.15
C ASP A 854 4.62 -6.24 -13.37
N ALA A 855 4.37 -5.10 -12.74
CA ALA A 855 3.14 -4.34 -12.96
C ALA A 855 3.20 -3.41 -14.19
N SER A 856 4.37 -3.29 -14.83
CA SER A 856 4.64 -2.31 -15.90
C SER A 856 4.63 -2.93 -17.31
N THR A 857 4.50 -4.25 -17.44
CA THR A 857 4.29 -4.97 -18.71
C THR A 857 2.94 -5.69 -18.64
N PRO A 858 2.14 -5.73 -19.73
CA PRO A 858 1.00 -6.63 -19.82
C PRO A 858 1.42 -8.09 -19.55
N LEU A 859 0.69 -8.78 -18.68
CA LEU A 859 1.03 -10.15 -18.31
C LEU A 859 0.90 -11.09 -19.51
N GLU A 860 -0.03 -10.80 -20.42
CA GLU A 860 -0.24 -11.52 -21.68
C GLU A 860 0.96 -11.40 -22.63
N GLU A 861 1.69 -10.28 -22.63
CA GLU A 861 2.93 -10.11 -23.40
C GLU A 861 4.07 -10.95 -22.79
N THR A 862 4.17 -10.93 -21.46
CA THR A 862 5.13 -11.73 -20.68
C THR A 862 4.93 -13.22 -20.95
N LEU A 863 3.71 -13.73 -20.76
CA LEU A 863 3.38 -15.15 -20.89
C LEU A 863 3.52 -15.64 -22.34
N ARG A 864 3.07 -14.87 -23.34
CA ARG A 864 3.29 -15.22 -24.76
C ARG A 864 4.77 -15.26 -25.12
N THR A 865 5.60 -14.40 -24.53
CA THR A 865 7.05 -14.40 -24.80
C THR A 865 7.76 -15.60 -24.16
N LEU A 866 7.35 -16.03 -22.97
CA LEU A 866 7.85 -17.26 -22.36
C LEU A 866 7.42 -18.50 -23.17
N ASP A 867 6.18 -18.54 -23.63
CA ASP A 867 5.65 -19.61 -24.48
C ASP A 867 6.34 -19.66 -25.87
N ASP A 868 6.64 -18.51 -26.49
CA ASP A 868 7.45 -18.44 -27.71
C ASP A 868 8.88 -18.99 -27.48
N LEU A 869 9.47 -18.73 -26.31
CA LEU A 869 10.79 -19.26 -25.94
C LEU A 869 10.79 -20.78 -25.73
N VAL A 870 9.68 -21.36 -25.22
CA VAL A 870 9.46 -22.82 -25.20
C VAL A 870 9.32 -23.35 -26.62
N LYS A 871 8.45 -22.75 -27.43
CA LYS A 871 8.14 -23.20 -28.81
C LYS A 871 9.35 -23.15 -29.75
N CYS A 872 10.26 -22.19 -29.59
CA CYS A 872 11.52 -22.15 -30.34
C CYS A 872 12.66 -22.97 -29.72
N GLY A 873 12.40 -23.72 -28.64
CA GLY A 873 13.33 -24.68 -28.05
C GLY A 873 14.51 -24.05 -27.28
N LYS A 874 14.47 -22.74 -26.98
CA LYS A 874 15.52 -22.04 -26.22
C LYS A 874 15.39 -22.26 -24.70
N ILE A 875 14.18 -22.49 -24.23
CA ILE A 875 13.89 -22.98 -22.88
C ILE A 875 13.09 -24.28 -22.99
N ARG A 876 13.16 -25.17 -21.99
CA ARG A 876 12.30 -26.38 -21.93
C ARG A 876 10.99 -26.06 -21.21
N TYR A 877 11.10 -25.38 -20.07
CA TYR A 877 9.96 -24.97 -19.24
C TYR A 877 10.19 -23.56 -18.66
N PHE A 878 9.13 -22.96 -18.13
CA PHE A 878 9.23 -21.72 -17.36
C PHE A 878 8.60 -21.82 -15.97
N GLY A 879 9.09 -20.95 -15.08
CA GLY A 879 8.62 -20.78 -13.71
C GLY A 879 8.50 -19.30 -13.36
N VAL A 880 8.14 -19.03 -12.11
CA VAL A 880 8.09 -17.66 -11.57
C VAL A 880 8.70 -17.62 -10.18
N SER A 881 9.15 -16.45 -9.75
CA SER A 881 9.77 -16.23 -8.45
C SER A 881 9.24 -14.96 -7.81
N ASN A 882 9.05 -14.97 -6.49
CA ASN A 882 8.66 -13.79 -5.70
C ASN A 882 7.39 -13.11 -6.25
N VAL A 883 6.31 -13.90 -6.33
CA VAL A 883 4.93 -13.45 -6.64
C VAL A 883 4.02 -13.78 -5.45
N CYS A 884 2.87 -13.11 -5.35
CA CYS A 884 1.87 -13.36 -4.30
C CYS A 884 0.73 -14.29 -4.77
N GLY A 885 -0.26 -14.54 -3.91
CA GLY A 885 -1.36 -15.49 -4.14
C GLY A 885 -2.16 -15.26 -5.40
N TRP A 886 -2.81 -14.10 -5.50
CA TRP A 886 -3.63 -13.74 -6.65
C TRP A 886 -2.81 -13.63 -7.95
N GLN A 887 -1.55 -13.19 -7.86
CA GLN A 887 -0.64 -13.11 -9.01
C GLN A 887 -0.37 -14.51 -9.59
N MET A 888 -0.04 -15.48 -8.72
CA MET A 888 0.21 -16.86 -9.12
C MET A 888 -1.03 -17.51 -9.74
N GLN A 889 -2.21 -17.30 -9.16
CA GLN A 889 -3.47 -17.80 -9.71
C GLN A 889 -3.75 -17.21 -11.11
N LYS A 890 -3.58 -15.89 -11.27
CA LYS A 890 -3.80 -15.19 -12.55
C LYS A 890 -2.85 -15.66 -13.65
N ILE A 891 -1.60 -15.98 -13.31
CA ILE A 891 -0.62 -16.59 -14.23
C ILE A 891 -1.12 -17.96 -14.72
N VAL A 892 -1.64 -18.80 -13.82
CA VAL A 892 -2.16 -20.12 -14.20
C VAL A 892 -3.42 -20.00 -15.07
N ASP A 893 -4.39 -19.17 -14.68
CA ASP A 893 -5.66 -19.07 -15.40
C ASP A 893 -5.49 -18.41 -16.78
N LEU A 894 -4.55 -17.46 -16.94
CA LEU A 894 -4.18 -16.92 -18.25
C LEU A 894 -3.44 -17.94 -19.13
N THR A 895 -2.44 -18.66 -18.61
CA THR A 895 -1.74 -19.70 -19.41
C THR A 895 -2.70 -20.77 -19.92
N LYS A 896 -3.62 -21.22 -19.07
CA LYS A 896 -4.68 -22.18 -19.43
C LYS A 896 -5.66 -21.62 -20.47
N SER A 897 -6.27 -20.45 -20.21
CA SER A 897 -7.29 -19.87 -21.10
C SER A 897 -6.74 -19.41 -22.46
N MET A 898 -5.45 -19.05 -22.52
CA MET A 898 -4.77 -18.65 -23.76
C MET A 898 -4.15 -19.81 -24.53
N GLY A 899 -4.20 -21.05 -24.01
CA GLY A 899 -3.61 -22.24 -24.65
C GLY A 899 -2.07 -22.19 -24.73
N LEU A 900 -1.42 -21.63 -23.72
CA LEU A 900 0.03 -21.49 -23.62
C LEU A 900 0.65 -22.66 -22.84
N SER A 901 1.96 -22.81 -22.97
CA SER A 901 2.78 -23.64 -22.09
C SER A 901 2.53 -23.29 -20.61
N SER A 902 2.38 -24.30 -19.75
CA SER A 902 2.10 -24.11 -18.32
C SER A 902 3.31 -23.63 -17.54
N VAL A 903 3.07 -22.81 -16.51
CA VAL A 903 4.07 -22.54 -15.45
C VAL A 903 4.28 -23.82 -14.62
N ILE A 904 5.53 -24.26 -14.43
CA ILE A 904 5.82 -25.52 -13.71
C ILE A 904 6.41 -25.33 -12.31
N SER A 905 6.97 -24.16 -12.00
CA SER A 905 7.57 -23.89 -10.69
C SER A 905 7.28 -22.51 -10.13
N LEU A 906 7.24 -22.44 -8.80
CA LEU A 906 7.28 -21.22 -8.00
C LEU A 906 8.52 -21.24 -7.11
N GLN A 907 9.45 -20.31 -7.30
CA GLN A 907 10.59 -20.12 -6.40
C GLN A 907 10.29 -19.04 -5.35
N GLN A 908 10.24 -19.44 -4.08
CA GLN A 908 9.67 -18.61 -3.01
C GLN A 908 10.50 -18.78 -1.71
N GLN A 909 10.62 -17.74 -0.87
CA GLN A 909 11.34 -17.87 0.39
C GLN A 909 10.52 -18.73 1.35
N TYR A 910 11.10 -19.84 1.79
CA TYR A 910 10.41 -20.74 2.70
C TYR A 910 11.38 -21.46 3.62
N SER A 911 11.09 -21.40 4.92
CA SER A 911 11.88 -22.01 6.00
C SER A 911 11.05 -22.03 7.29
N LEU A 912 11.53 -22.69 8.34
CA LEU A 912 10.92 -22.61 9.68
C LEU A 912 10.91 -21.18 10.28
N LEU A 913 11.59 -20.21 9.65
CA LEU A 913 11.58 -18.78 10.01
C LEU A 913 10.92 -17.88 8.95
N CYS A 914 10.23 -18.45 7.96
CA CYS A 914 9.36 -17.73 7.03
C CYS A 914 8.37 -18.71 6.39
N ARG A 915 7.12 -18.70 6.87
CA ARG A 915 6.04 -19.64 6.45
C ARG A 915 4.82 -18.96 5.82
N HIS A 916 4.85 -17.64 5.63
CA HIS A 916 3.76 -16.88 5.00
C HIS A 916 3.25 -17.47 3.67
N PRO A 917 4.11 -18.01 2.77
CA PRO A 917 3.63 -18.61 1.51
C PRO A 917 2.72 -19.84 1.65
N GLU A 918 2.64 -20.44 2.84
CA GLU A 918 1.64 -21.49 3.12
C GLU A 918 0.19 -20.97 3.10
N TYR A 919 -0.02 -19.65 3.19
CA TYR A 919 -1.36 -19.06 3.29
C TYR A 919 -2.07 -19.01 1.92
N GLU A 920 -1.36 -18.60 0.87
CA GLU A 920 -1.91 -18.37 -0.48
C GLU A 920 -1.13 -19.15 -1.54
N GLU A 921 0.13 -18.79 -1.79
CA GLU A 921 0.88 -19.20 -2.98
C GLU A 921 1.03 -20.73 -3.07
N PHE A 922 1.25 -21.39 -1.93
CA PHE A 922 1.38 -22.84 -1.86
C PHE A 922 0.03 -23.56 -2.00
N GLN A 923 -1.09 -22.91 -1.68
CA GLN A 923 -2.42 -23.44 -1.95
C GLN A 923 -2.70 -23.42 -3.46
N VAL A 924 -2.32 -22.34 -4.16
CA VAL A 924 -2.33 -22.28 -5.63
C VAL A 924 -1.42 -23.35 -6.23
N CYS A 925 -0.17 -23.46 -5.77
CA CYS A 925 0.77 -24.45 -6.31
C CYS A 925 0.24 -25.89 -6.15
N LYS A 926 -0.37 -26.20 -5.01
CA LYS A 926 -0.99 -27.50 -4.72
C LYS A 926 -2.24 -27.79 -5.57
N ASN A 927 -3.04 -26.76 -5.89
CA ASN A 927 -4.20 -26.90 -6.79
C ASN A 927 -3.78 -27.18 -8.23
N GLU A 928 -2.77 -26.45 -8.70
CA GLU A 928 -2.47 -26.30 -10.12
C GLU A 928 -1.32 -27.20 -10.60
N GLY A 929 -0.71 -27.98 -9.69
CA GLY A 929 0.35 -28.94 -9.99
C GLY A 929 1.75 -28.33 -10.12
N VAL A 930 1.97 -27.15 -9.51
CA VAL A 930 3.21 -26.38 -9.62
C VAL A 930 4.18 -26.76 -8.49
N GLY A 931 5.45 -27.04 -8.83
CA GLY A 931 6.48 -27.37 -7.85
C GLY A 931 7.04 -26.14 -7.13
N VAL A 932 7.15 -26.19 -5.80
CA VAL A 932 7.75 -25.13 -4.99
C VAL A 932 9.26 -25.34 -4.85
N LEU A 933 10.04 -24.28 -5.07
CA LEU A 933 11.49 -24.27 -4.90
C LEU A 933 11.88 -23.29 -3.76
N PRO A 934 12.02 -23.77 -2.50
CA PRO A 934 12.39 -22.93 -1.36
C PRO A 934 13.78 -22.30 -1.51
N TRP A 935 13.84 -20.97 -1.51
CA TRP A 935 15.09 -20.21 -1.44
C TRP A 935 15.37 -19.67 -0.02
N SER A 936 16.65 -19.54 0.34
CA SER A 936 17.11 -19.33 1.73
C SER A 936 16.52 -20.31 2.77
N PRO A 937 16.55 -21.63 2.53
CA PRO A 937 15.92 -22.63 3.40
C PRO A 937 16.43 -22.64 4.85
N LEU A 938 17.66 -22.14 5.07
CA LEU A 938 18.31 -22.02 6.37
C LEU A 938 18.30 -20.57 6.93
N LYS A 939 17.49 -19.68 6.36
CA LYS A 939 17.32 -18.24 6.70
C LYS A 939 18.66 -17.55 7.04
N GLY A 940 19.53 -17.46 6.03
CA GLY A 940 20.85 -16.81 6.15
C GLY A 940 21.91 -17.58 6.95
N GLY A 941 21.53 -18.70 7.58
CA GLY A 941 22.37 -19.49 8.47
C GLY A 941 21.85 -19.60 9.90
N LEU A 942 20.71 -18.96 10.25
CA LEU A 942 20.10 -19.06 11.58
C LEU A 942 19.78 -20.51 11.96
N LEU A 943 19.28 -21.31 11.01
CA LEU A 943 18.89 -22.70 11.24
C LEU A 943 20.06 -23.70 11.17
N THR A 944 21.28 -23.30 11.53
CA THR A 944 22.50 -24.15 11.44
C THR A 944 23.26 -24.34 12.76
N GLY A 945 22.68 -23.94 13.89
CA GLY A 945 23.19 -24.25 15.23
C GLY A 945 24.43 -23.50 15.72
N LYS A 946 25.13 -22.77 14.84
CA LYS A 946 26.36 -22.05 15.17
C LYS A 946 26.20 -20.85 16.11
N TYR A 947 24.99 -20.32 16.30
CA TYR A 947 24.72 -19.14 17.14
C TYR A 947 24.25 -19.53 18.55
N LYS A 948 24.62 -18.76 19.57
CA LYS A 948 24.38 -19.08 20.98
C LYS A 948 23.62 -17.95 21.69
N ARG A 949 22.63 -18.30 22.51
CA ARG A 949 21.76 -17.35 23.22
C ARG A 949 22.59 -16.38 24.07
N GLY A 950 22.30 -15.08 23.97
CA GLY A 950 23.06 -14.02 24.63
C GLY A 950 24.48 -13.80 24.08
N LYS A 951 24.86 -14.37 22.92
CA LYS A 951 26.16 -14.12 22.28
C LYS A 951 25.97 -13.67 20.83
N LYS A 952 26.27 -12.39 20.59
CA LYS A 952 26.19 -11.76 19.28
C LYS A 952 27.09 -12.49 18.24
N PRO A 953 26.58 -12.82 17.04
CA PRO A 953 27.37 -13.43 15.97
C PRO A 953 28.62 -12.62 15.59
N GLN A 954 29.67 -13.32 15.17
CA GLN A 954 30.95 -12.73 14.73
C GLN A 954 31.01 -12.66 13.19
N THR A 955 31.79 -11.73 12.63
CA THR A 955 31.82 -11.41 11.18
C THR A 955 32.16 -12.59 10.27
N ASP A 956 33.02 -13.49 10.73
CA ASP A 956 33.43 -14.72 10.05
C ASP A 956 32.32 -15.78 9.96
N GLN A 957 31.29 -15.68 10.80
CA GLN A 957 30.20 -16.66 10.91
C GLN A 957 29.15 -16.56 9.79
N GLY A 958 29.54 -16.10 8.60
CA GLY A 958 28.71 -15.98 7.40
C GLY A 958 27.75 -14.79 7.43
N ARG A 959 26.69 -14.83 6.60
CA ARG A 959 25.79 -13.68 6.36
C ARG A 959 25.23 -13.02 7.63
N ILE A 960 24.68 -13.80 8.57
CA ILE A 960 24.16 -13.25 9.85
C ILE A 960 25.31 -12.71 10.72
N GLY A 961 26.54 -13.21 10.58
CA GLY A 961 27.72 -12.64 11.22
C GLY A 961 28.05 -11.23 10.73
N LEU A 962 28.09 -11.05 9.41
CA LEU A 962 28.27 -9.75 8.76
C LEU A 962 27.13 -8.78 9.09
N VAL A 963 25.88 -9.26 9.06
CA VAL A 963 24.69 -8.46 9.42
C VAL A 963 24.66 -8.13 10.91
N ALA A 964 25.06 -9.02 11.81
CA ALA A 964 25.16 -8.68 13.23
C ALA A 964 26.22 -7.59 13.46
N ALA A 965 27.37 -7.67 12.81
CA ALA A 965 28.39 -6.64 12.89
C ALA A 965 27.91 -5.29 12.32
N ASN A 966 27.09 -5.32 11.27
CA ASN A 966 26.55 -4.13 10.62
C ASN A 966 25.09 -4.36 10.19
N GLU A 967 24.11 -4.10 11.09
CA GLU A 967 22.68 -4.41 10.83
C GLU A 967 22.10 -3.63 9.63
N LYS A 968 22.82 -2.60 9.21
CA LYS A 968 22.70 -1.87 7.93
C LYS A 968 22.66 -2.78 6.69
N LEU A 969 23.30 -3.95 6.77
CA LEU A 969 23.34 -4.97 5.71
C LEU A 969 22.15 -5.94 5.77
N ALA A 970 21.20 -5.75 6.70
CA ALA A 970 20.06 -6.64 6.86
C ALA A 970 19.20 -6.69 5.59
N ILE A 971 18.99 -7.92 5.13
CA ILE A 971 18.11 -8.23 4.00
C ILE A 971 17.22 -9.39 4.42
N GLU A 972 16.11 -9.58 3.73
CA GLU A 972 15.16 -10.65 4.02
C GLU A 972 15.77 -12.07 4.04
N SER A 973 16.86 -12.28 3.29
CA SER A 973 17.63 -13.54 3.29
C SER A 973 18.56 -13.72 4.50
N ALA A 974 18.88 -12.63 5.21
CA ALA A 974 19.77 -12.55 6.36
C ALA A 974 19.34 -11.34 7.25
N PRO A 975 18.27 -11.49 8.05
CA PRO A 975 17.68 -10.40 8.84
C PRO A 975 18.61 -9.89 9.97
N ALA A 976 18.29 -8.70 10.48
CA ALA A 976 18.99 -8.07 11.62
C ALA A 976 18.96 -8.97 12.87
N TRP A 977 20.08 -9.05 13.60
CA TRP A 977 20.20 -9.92 14.77
C TRP A 977 19.28 -9.45 15.90
N SER A 978 19.14 -8.14 16.09
CA SER A 978 18.21 -7.49 17.01
C SER A 978 16.75 -7.96 16.87
N LYS A 979 16.32 -8.38 15.67
CA LYS A 979 14.98 -8.93 15.43
C LYS A 979 14.90 -10.44 15.62
N CYS A 980 16.03 -11.14 15.58
CA CYS A 980 16.11 -12.61 15.61
C CYS A 980 16.35 -13.18 17.01
N ASP A 981 17.04 -12.45 17.90
CA ASP A 981 17.42 -12.91 19.24
C ASP A 981 16.22 -12.87 20.21
N ASN A 982 15.23 -13.73 19.97
CA ASN A 982 13.94 -13.76 20.67
C ASN A 982 13.50 -15.19 21.05
N GLU A 983 12.52 -15.32 21.94
CA GLU A 983 12.06 -16.62 22.46
C GLU A 983 11.51 -17.56 21.38
N PHE A 984 10.84 -17.04 20.34
CA PHE A 984 10.33 -17.86 19.23
C PHE A 984 11.48 -18.56 18.48
N TYR A 985 12.54 -17.82 18.13
CA TYR A 985 13.73 -18.38 17.51
C TYR A 985 14.44 -19.39 18.41
N TRP A 986 14.60 -19.10 19.71
CA TRP A 986 15.28 -20.03 20.63
C TRP A 986 14.48 -21.29 20.93
N ASN A 987 13.14 -21.21 21.02
CA ASN A 987 12.27 -22.37 21.20
C ASN A 987 12.27 -23.28 19.95
N LEU A 988 12.15 -22.68 18.77
CA LEU A 988 12.28 -23.40 17.49
C LEU A 988 13.65 -24.07 17.35
N ARG A 989 14.74 -23.37 17.71
CA ARG A 989 16.09 -23.96 17.70
C ARG A 989 16.21 -25.10 18.72
N GLY A 990 15.58 -24.99 19.89
CA GLY A 990 15.53 -26.07 20.89
C GLY A 990 14.98 -27.37 20.30
N GLY A 991 13.81 -27.31 19.66
CA GLY A 991 13.22 -28.47 18.98
C GLY A 991 14.07 -29.03 17.84
N LEU A 992 14.75 -28.16 17.07
CA LEU A 992 15.71 -28.61 16.05
C LEU A 992 16.94 -29.31 16.64
N GLU A 993 17.41 -28.89 17.82
CA GLU A 993 18.56 -29.49 18.51
C GLU A 993 18.18 -30.84 19.16
N GLU A 994 16.95 -30.96 19.67
CA GLU A 994 16.39 -32.21 20.22
C GLU A 994 16.18 -33.26 19.13
N ILE A 995 15.42 -32.93 18.08
CA ILE A 995 15.19 -33.80 16.91
C ILE A 995 16.51 -34.13 16.18
N GLY A 996 17.50 -33.24 16.23
CA GLY A 996 18.85 -33.50 15.73
C GLY A 996 19.56 -34.63 16.49
N LYS A 997 19.45 -34.64 17.83
CA LYS A 997 20.04 -35.70 18.69
C LYS A 997 19.39 -37.05 18.41
N ASP A 998 18.06 -37.13 18.29
CA ASP A 998 17.31 -38.36 18.01
C ASP A 998 17.85 -39.12 16.78
N HIS A 999 18.20 -38.39 15.70
CA HIS A 999 18.61 -38.97 14.43
C HIS A 999 20.13 -38.96 14.20
N GLY A 1000 20.92 -38.39 15.12
CA GLY A 1000 22.35 -38.13 14.91
C GLY A 1000 22.60 -37.17 13.75
N LYS A 1001 21.86 -36.05 13.69
CA LYS A 1001 21.85 -35.03 12.64
C LYS A 1001 22.03 -33.62 13.21
N THR A 1002 22.46 -32.68 12.38
CA THR A 1002 22.58 -31.26 12.77
C THR A 1002 21.26 -30.50 12.56
N GLU A 1003 21.05 -29.36 13.23
CA GLU A 1003 19.79 -28.58 13.05
C GLU A 1003 19.54 -28.20 11.58
N SER A 1004 20.61 -27.94 10.83
CA SER A 1004 20.55 -27.68 9.38
C SER A 1004 20.01 -28.87 8.58
N GLN A 1005 20.37 -30.09 8.96
CA GLN A 1005 19.87 -31.31 8.33
C GLN A 1005 18.40 -31.54 8.69
N VAL A 1006 17.99 -31.28 9.93
CA VAL A 1006 16.57 -31.32 10.35
C VAL A 1006 15.74 -30.29 9.61
N ALA A 1007 16.19 -29.03 9.52
CA ALA A 1007 15.48 -27.97 8.80
C ALA A 1007 15.35 -28.24 7.29
N LEU A 1008 16.40 -28.76 6.65
CA LEU A 1008 16.34 -29.18 5.24
C LEU A 1008 15.47 -30.44 5.05
N ARG A 1009 15.49 -31.39 5.99
CA ARG A 1009 14.67 -32.60 5.93
C ARG A 1009 13.18 -32.31 6.09
N TRP A 1010 12.83 -31.34 6.94
CA TRP A 1010 11.45 -30.84 7.09
C TRP A 1010 10.92 -30.27 5.77
N LEU A 1011 11.72 -29.46 5.06
CA LEU A 1011 11.35 -28.96 3.72
C LEU A 1011 11.19 -30.10 2.69
N LEU A 1012 12.17 -31.01 2.62
CA LEU A 1012 12.18 -32.16 1.70
C LEU A 1012 11.14 -33.25 2.05
N GLN A 1013 10.33 -33.04 3.10
CA GLN A 1013 9.17 -33.88 3.43
C GLN A 1013 7.82 -33.15 3.22
N LYS A 1014 7.81 -31.92 2.69
CA LYS A 1014 6.59 -31.25 2.22
C LYS A 1014 6.26 -31.75 0.81
N ASP A 1015 4.99 -32.08 0.57
CA ASP A 1015 4.51 -32.74 -0.65
C ASP A 1015 4.64 -31.89 -1.93
N ILE A 1016 4.66 -30.57 -1.79
CA ILE A 1016 4.82 -29.60 -2.89
C ILE A 1016 6.28 -29.21 -3.19
N VAL A 1017 7.28 -29.75 -2.47
CA VAL A 1017 8.69 -29.33 -2.57
C VAL A 1017 9.54 -30.39 -3.29
N PRO A 1018 9.69 -30.34 -4.63
CA PRO A 1018 10.56 -31.26 -5.36
C PRO A 1018 12.06 -31.06 -5.09
N SER A 1019 12.50 -29.86 -4.71
CA SER A 1019 13.91 -29.55 -4.41
C SER A 1019 14.05 -28.29 -3.56
N VAL A 1020 15.19 -28.12 -2.87
CA VAL A 1020 15.49 -26.97 -2.01
C VAL A 1020 16.78 -26.28 -2.44
N ILE A 1021 16.77 -24.96 -2.54
CA ILE A 1021 17.91 -24.19 -3.06
C ILE A 1021 18.90 -23.92 -1.92
N ILE A 1022 19.84 -24.85 -1.75
CA ILE A 1022 20.94 -24.75 -0.79
C ILE A 1022 22.08 -23.88 -1.32
N GLY A 1023 22.66 -23.07 -0.43
CA GLY A 1023 23.94 -22.39 -0.66
C GLY A 1023 25.03 -23.01 0.21
N CYS A 1024 26.24 -23.10 -0.32
CA CYS A 1024 27.43 -23.55 0.40
C CYS A 1024 28.67 -22.73 -0.01
N THR A 1025 29.62 -22.58 0.91
CA THR A 1025 30.93 -21.97 0.65
C THR A 1025 32.09 -22.95 0.82
N SER A 1026 31.80 -24.23 1.04
CA SER A 1026 32.80 -25.31 1.13
C SER A 1026 32.17 -26.68 0.85
N ILE A 1027 33.02 -27.65 0.49
CA ILE A 1027 32.61 -29.04 0.27
C ILE A 1027 31.97 -29.66 1.52
N GLY A 1028 32.49 -29.38 2.73
CA GLY A 1028 31.89 -29.91 3.97
C GLY A 1028 30.46 -29.40 4.22
N GLN A 1029 30.16 -28.14 3.88
CA GLN A 1029 28.79 -27.62 3.94
C GLN A 1029 27.88 -28.27 2.88
N LEU A 1030 28.39 -28.50 1.67
CA LEU A 1030 27.67 -29.20 0.61
C LEU A 1030 27.30 -30.63 1.07
N GLU A 1031 28.28 -31.39 1.55
CA GLU A 1031 28.09 -32.76 2.05
C GLU A 1031 27.10 -32.81 3.22
N GLN A 1032 27.23 -31.89 4.19
CA GLN A 1032 26.31 -31.76 5.32
C GLN A 1032 24.87 -31.50 4.85
N ASN A 1033 24.67 -30.58 3.90
CA ASN A 1033 23.36 -30.23 3.38
C ASN A 1033 22.75 -31.35 2.53
N CYS A 1034 23.53 -31.98 1.63
CA CYS A 1034 23.08 -33.09 0.80
C CYS A 1034 22.68 -34.32 1.64
N ALA A 1035 23.34 -34.56 2.78
CA ALA A 1035 22.97 -35.63 3.72
C ALA A 1035 21.60 -35.42 4.43
N ALA A 1036 20.89 -34.32 4.19
CA ALA A 1036 19.47 -34.18 4.55
C ALA A 1036 18.53 -34.92 3.58
N ALA A 1037 18.93 -35.14 2.32
CA ALA A 1037 18.05 -35.66 1.29
C ALA A 1037 17.81 -37.18 1.35
N THR A 1038 18.79 -37.95 1.84
CA THR A 1038 18.81 -39.43 1.71
C THR A 1038 19.09 -40.15 3.03
N GLY A 1039 18.58 -41.39 3.16
CA GLY A 1039 18.97 -42.33 4.21
C GLY A 1039 18.27 -42.21 5.57
N TRP A 1040 17.40 -41.21 5.78
CA TRP A 1040 16.62 -41.04 7.02
C TRP A 1040 15.34 -40.22 6.75
N LYS A 1041 14.46 -40.11 7.75
CA LYS A 1041 13.24 -39.29 7.71
C LYS A 1041 12.84 -38.82 9.11
N LEU A 1042 12.24 -37.64 9.20
CA LEU A 1042 11.52 -37.19 10.39
C LEU A 1042 10.24 -38.01 10.55
N THR A 1043 9.86 -38.33 11.79
CA THR A 1043 8.56 -38.96 12.07
C THR A 1043 7.43 -37.95 11.86
N LYS A 1044 6.17 -38.43 11.88
CA LYS A 1044 5.02 -37.53 11.75
C LYS A 1044 4.94 -36.57 12.93
N GLU A 1045 5.24 -37.08 14.12
CA GLU A 1045 5.25 -36.36 15.40
C GLU A 1045 6.31 -35.26 15.37
N GLN A 1046 7.53 -35.57 14.91
CA GLN A 1046 8.61 -34.57 14.75
C GLN A 1046 8.28 -33.52 13.67
N MET A 1047 7.61 -33.90 12.57
CA MET A 1047 7.11 -32.95 11.58
C MET A 1047 6.02 -32.03 12.16
N ASP A 1048 5.08 -32.59 12.91
CA ASP A 1048 4.00 -31.87 13.60
C ASP A 1048 4.60 -30.90 14.65
N THR A 1049 5.57 -31.32 15.48
CA THR A 1049 6.26 -30.46 16.46
C THR A 1049 6.99 -29.29 15.80
N LEU A 1050 7.66 -29.50 14.67
CA LEU A 1050 8.28 -28.41 13.92
C LEU A 1050 7.25 -27.48 13.27
N ASP A 1051 6.12 -28.02 12.79
CA ASP A 1051 5.00 -27.24 12.26
C ASP A 1051 4.27 -26.43 13.34
N GLU A 1052 4.27 -26.89 14.60
CA GLU A 1052 3.75 -26.17 15.76
C GLU A 1052 4.73 -25.08 16.24
N LEU A 1053 6.00 -25.42 16.48
CA LEU A 1053 7.04 -24.49 16.96
C LEU A 1053 7.33 -23.32 16.01
N SER A 1054 7.16 -23.53 14.69
CA SER A 1054 7.33 -22.49 13.68
C SER A 1054 6.01 -21.84 13.24
N SER A 1055 4.88 -22.16 13.87
CA SER A 1055 3.58 -21.64 13.47
C SER A 1055 3.45 -20.12 13.69
N THR A 1056 2.72 -19.47 12.79
CA THR A 1056 2.38 -18.05 12.86
C THR A 1056 0.87 -17.87 12.93
N GLU A 1057 0.37 -16.87 13.67
CA GLU A 1057 -1.07 -16.62 13.76
C GLU A 1057 -1.64 -16.30 12.36
N LYS A 1058 -2.58 -17.14 11.90
CA LYS A 1058 -3.25 -16.96 10.60
C LYS A 1058 -4.16 -15.74 10.66
N PRO A 1059 -3.95 -14.72 9.82
CA PRO A 1059 -4.83 -13.56 9.81
C PRO A 1059 -6.24 -13.94 9.34
N TYR A 1060 -7.18 -13.00 9.51
CA TYR A 1060 -8.44 -13.04 8.78
C TYR A 1060 -8.16 -12.79 7.28
N PRO A 1061 -8.79 -13.52 6.33
CA PRO A 1061 -9.90 -14.48 6.48
C PRO A 1061 -9.48 -15.94 6.70
N TYR A 1062 -8.20 -16.27 6.56
CA TYR A 1062 -7.66 -17.64 6.51
C TYR A 1062 -8.13 -18.55 7.65
N GLU A 1063 -8.12 -18.03 8.89
CA GLU A 1063 -8.62 -18.76 10.06
C GLU A 1063 -10.13 -19.08 9.95
N MET A 1064 -10.94 -18.15 9.44
CA MET A 1064 -12.39 -18.33 9.26
C MET A 1064 -12.69 -19.40 8.22
N ILE A 1065 -11.96 -19.38 7.11
CA ILE A 1065 -12.08 -20.34 6.01
C ILE A 1065 -11.68 -21.74 6.49
N GLY A 1066 -10.59 -21.84 7.27
CA GLY A 1066 -10.17 -23.10 7.90
C GLY A 1066 -11.24 -23.68 8.82
N ARG A 1067 -11.67 -22.92 9.83
CA ARG A 1067 -12.74 -23.33 10.77
C ARG A 1067 -14.04 -23.68 10.03
N GLY A 1068 -14.42 -22.90 9.01
CA GLY A 1068 -15.63 -23.12 8.23
C GLY A 1068 -15.61 -24.39 7.36
N ASN A 1069 -14.44 -24.89 6.97
CA ASN A 1069 -14.29 -26.10 6.16
C ASN A 1069 -13.95 -27.36 6.99
N MET A 1070 -13.98 -27.29 8.33
CA MET A 1070 -13.93 -28.49 9.17
C MET A 1070 -15.07 -29.45 8.81
N GLY A 1071 -14.73 -30.71 8.53
CA GLY A 1071 -15.68 -31.72 8.05
C GLY A 1071 -16.09 -31.60 6.57
N ARG A 1072 -15.72 -30.53 5.85
CA ARG A 1072 -16.01 -30.36 4.41
C ARG A 1072 -14.76 -30.60 3.57
N LYS A 1073 -14.51 -31.86 3.25
CA LYS A 1073 -13.43 -32.29 2.33
C LYS A 1073 -14.00 -33.26 1.30
N ASN A 1074 -13.72 -33.01 0.03
CA ASN A 1074 -13.93 -33.99 -1.03
C ASN A 1074 -12.69 -34.91 -1.10
N THR A 1075 -12.90 -36.22 -1.10
CA THR A 1075 -11.81 -37.22 -1.10
C THR A 1075 -11.43 -37.70 -2.50
N PHE A 1076 -12.28 -37.45 -3.51
CA PHE A 1076 -12.03 -37.80 -4.91
C PHE A 1076 -11.40 -36.62 -5.66
N HIS A 1077 -11.80 -35.40 -5.32
CA HIS A 1077 -11.11 -34.16 -5.68
C HIS A 1077 -10.51 -33.57 -4.39
N PRO A 1078 -9.27 -33.93 -4.02
CA PRO A 1078 -8.66 -33.46 -2.77
C PRO A 1078 -8.48 -31.95 -2.81
N SER A 1079 -9.38 -31.23 -2.13
CA SER A 1079 -9.22 -29.80 -1.85
C SER A 1079 -7.81 -29.52 -1.29
N PRO A 1080 -7.19 -28.38 -1.62
CA PRO A 1080 -5.96 -27.95 -0.98
C PRO A 1080 -6.24 -27.89 0.52
N ALA A 1081 -5.57 -28.76 1.27
CA ALA A 1081 -5.81 -28.89 2.69
C ALA A 1081 -5.09 -27.75 3.41
N ILE A 1082 -5.83 -26.68 3.74
CA ILE A 1082 -5.45 -25.80 4.85
C ILE A 1082 -5.21 -26.74 6.04
N GLY A 1083 -3.95 -26.82 6.49
CA GLY A 1083 -3.49 -27.84 7.44
C GLY A 1083 -4.39 -27.91 8.68
N SER A 1084 -5.17 -29.00 8.77
CA SER A 1084 -6.24 -29.14 9.77
C SER A 1084 -5.76 -29.98 10.94
N LYS A 1085 -5.12 -29.32 11.91
CA LYS A 1085 -4.71 -29.92 13.19
C LYS A 1085 -4.96 -28.97 14.38
N TYR A 1086 -6.03 -28.18 14.29
CA TYR A 1086 -6.71 -27.45 15.37
C TYR A 1086 -8.22 -27.50 15.10
#